data_AF-A0A534XUX2-F1
#
_entry.id   AF-A0A534XUX2-F1
#
_cell.length_a   1.000
_cell.length_b   1.000
_cell.length_c   1.000
_cell.angle_alpha   90.00
_cell.angle_beta   90.00
_cell.angle_gamma   90.00
#
_symmetry.space_group_name_H-M   'P 1'
#
loop_
_entity.id
_entity.type
_entity.pdbx_description
1 polymer ?
#
loop_
_entity_poly.entity_id
_entity_poly.type
_entity_poly.pdbx_seq_one_letter_code
_entity_poly.pdbx_strand_id
1 'polypeptide(L)'
;FRDPTCTTAAGTYDGDVLDAHFVTGDGRGNENIALTTVHNIFHAEHNRLVHHIDGLINSLMTPAEITAWHAVDPATGWAYGERIFQAARFVTEMEYQHLVFEEFARKMQPLINPFLGGITSLNGAISAEFAHTVYRLGHSMLPERVGRTNVDGTVNDVRLLNAFLNPALYNNGGPAGQLSAADAAGSVIRGTVRQVGNELDEFVTSSVRNTLVGLPLDLPAINIARGRSEGIPGLNPARRQFFAATTDAAVRPYLNWLDFKNGLRHAESWSNFIAAYARHPSVTSATTVADKRAAAAALIAANDPILSAPAATSGVDDIDFWPGGMAEKPSAFGGLLGSTFNFVFEHQLEHLQDGDRFYYLQRTDGLNIRFSLEGNSFGELARRNTSVQGTMGNIFEFADFIFDPSSAFGAVDPQGASLLALGDGTAQFFDPLHRGLNILFNGGPRDDKFRGDVGDDTMFGNDGNDRLDGGEGDDRLFGGNGDDILFGGNGDDDLRGGPGNDAISTGPGFGGDIAIGGEGNDFMVGGDDGVEYFGGPGDDVIVDGAMRSEGIFGGPGDDWIYDGDGHDGGIFGDNGNVFDLLAGLDKEGGDDVLGGGPGQDNHWGEGGDDIMLMSEGSNKFFGDYGFDWITQRGWPVPADIELALLAQPGVVLNFNDLRNRYRLVDGASGWDLDDHIQGDDRVDDPAAPPERQNLAGMELTVAGAAKIAGLTELTGPAGFNITLPWKAGNILLGGGGRDLIRGGAGNDLIDGDRWLDVELVATLNDGTVKRTWDPRDLIDDVFADPQRLNPGSIHIERTIRTGPPAIDTAEFGGNRGEYDVTLNPNGSVTVVHARPPKKAILNDGTDTLINVEVLKFANTSIAAPGAKVAAVPANLLGVTQTTAATRLANVGLALGAVTVGSSTTVPAGRVISSDPPAGTFEFLGFPVNLLISNGVPDAIPPTVAITSPADGAVLTRAFALSANATDNVVVVGVQFFIDGAPFGTEDKAAPYTRNVPRGTLAAGTHTLSAVARDNAGNTATAAVTVTVQ
;
A
#
# COMPACT_ATOMS: atom_id res chain seq x y z
N PHE A 1 16.00 -0.48 -56.01
CA PHE A 1 14.84 -0.03 -56.80
C PHE A 1 15.17 -0.01 -58.27
N ARG A 2 14.42 -0.74 -59.09
CA ARG A 2 14.26 -0.35 -60.48
C ARG A 2 12.77 -0.17 -60.71
N ASP A 3 12.35 1.09 -60.75
CA ASP A 3 11.35 1.47 -61.74
C ASP A 3 11.82 0.86 -63.08
N PRO A 4 11.00 0.09 -63.80
CA PRO A 4 11.36 -0.45 -65.12
C PRO A 4 11.76 0.63 -66.14
N THR A 5 11.59 1.92 -65.81
CA THR A 5 12.09 3.08 -66.56
C THR A 5 13.38 3.71 -66.00
N CYS A 6 13.92 3.23 -64.87
CA CYS A 6 15.13 3.75 -64.23
C CYS A 6 16.38 3.42 -65.06
N THR A 7 17.06 4.47 -65.55
CA THR A 7 18.20 4.42 -66.48
C THR A 7 19.56 4.64 -65.79
N THR A 8 19.63 4.60 -64.45
CA THR A 8 20.87 4.88 -63.71
C THR A 8 21.95 3.84 -63.97
N ALA A 9 23.17 4.32 -64.21
CA ALA A 9 24.33 3.48 -64.51
C ALA A 9 24.81 2.74 -63.24
N ALA A 10 25.39 1.55 -63.41
CA ALA A 10 25.99 0.81 -62.29
C ALA A 10 27.03 1.68 -61.56
N GLY A 11 26.95 1.76 -60.22
CA GLY A 11 27.82 2.60 -59.39
C GLY A 11 27.34 4.05 -59.21
N THR A 12 26.15 4.40 -59.71
CA THR A 12 25.47 5.68 -59.43
C THR A 12 24.18 5.43 -58.65
N TYR A 13 23.79 6.38 -57.80
CA TYR A 13 22.52 6.35 -57.08
C TYR A 13 21.58 7.43 -57.64
N ASP A 14 20.28 7.25 -57.41
CA ASP A 14 19.26 8.23 -57.77
C ASP A 14 19.22 9.30 -56.67
N GLY A 15 19.60 10.53 -57.02
CA GLY A 15 19.66 11.66 -56.08
C GLY A 15 18.28 12.05 -55.57
N ASP A 16 17.26 12.01 -56.42
CA ASP A 16 15.90 12.42 -56.03
C ASP A 16 15.29 11.41 -55.04
N VAL A 17 15.56 10.11 -55.23
CA VAL A 17 15.15 9.07 -54.29
C VAL A 17 15.95 9.13 -52.99
N LEU A 18 17.26 9.40 -53.06
CA LEU A 18 18.09 9.56 -51.86
C LEU A 18 17.62 10.75 -51.02
N ASP A 19 17.38 11.90 -51.65
CA ASP A 19 16.91 13.13 -51.00
C ASP A 19 15.51 12.99 -50.40
N ALA A 20 14.73 12.01 -50.84
CA ALA A 20 13.42 11.70 -50.28
C ALA A 20 13.48 10.87 -48.98
N HIS A 21 14.63 10.27 -48.62
CA HIS A 21 14.75 9.49 -47.39
C HIS A 21 14.74 10.39 -46.15
N PHE A 22 14.07 9.94 -45.09
CA PHE A 22 14.02 10.66 -43.83
C PHE A 22 15.35 10.56 -43.08
N VAL A 23 15.77 11.64 -42.42
CA VAL A 23 16.96 11.63 -41.56
C VAL A 23 16.53 11.30 -40.14
N THR A 24 17.09 10.24 -39.56
CA THR A 24 16.79 9.79 -38.19
C THR A 24 18.08 9.52 -37.42
N GLY A 25 17.99 9.33 -36.10
CA GLY A 25 19.13 8.95 -35.26
C GLY A 25 19.70 7.55 -35.58
N ASP A 26 18.93 6.68 -36.23
CA ASP A 26 19.38 5.36 -36.69
C ASP A 26 19.58 5.34 -38.23
N GLY A 27 20.69 4.76 -38.68
CA GLY A 27 21.02 4.68 -40.10
C GLY A 27 20.06 3.83 -40.95
N ARG A 28 19.11 3.14 -40.32
CA ARG A 28 18.15 2.21 -40.93
C ARG A 28 16.70 2.70 -40.82
N GLY A 29 16.42 3.91 -40.33
CA GLY A 29 15.04 4.39 -40.11
C GLY A 29 14.10 4.41 -41.33
N ASN A 30 14.65 4.18 -42.54
CA ASN A 30 13.89 4.06 -43.80
C ASN A 30 13.83 2.62 -44.32
N GLU A 31 14.29 1.63 -43.56
CA GLU A 31 14.39 0.23 -44.01
C GLU A 31 13.04 -0.26 -44.54
N ASN A 32 11.94 0.05 -43.84
CA ASN A 32 10.58 -0.10 -44.32
C ASN A 32 9.65 1.01 -43.79
N ILE A 33 8.52 1.25 -44.46
CA ILE A 33 7.59 2.34 -44.10
C ILE A 33 6.99 2.20 -42.69
N ALA A 34 6.85 1.00 -42.13
CA ALA A 34 6.33 0.81 -40.78
C ALA A 34 7.38 1.16 -39.71
N LEU A 35 8.67 0.88 -39.96
CA LEU A 35 9.74 1.39 -39.11
C LEU A 35 9.81 2.93 -39.15
N THR A 36 9.62 3.52 -40.33
CA THR A 36 9.51 4.97 -40.47
C THR A 36 8.32 5.54 -39.68
N THR A 37 7.20 4.84 -39.60
CA THR A 37 6.06 5.22 -38.75
C THR A 37 6.47 5.34 -37.29
N VAL A 38 7.18 4.34 -36.73
CA VAL A 38 7.62 4.37 -35.32
C VAL A 38 8.56 5.54 -35.05
N HIS A 39 9.52 5.80 -35.94
CA HIS A 39 10.39 6.98 -35.83
C HIS A 39 9.59 8.30 -35.87
N ASN A 40 8.56 8.38 -36.70
CA ASN A 40 7.71 9.56 -36.78
C ASN A 40 6.91 9.79 -35.49
N ILE A 41 6.42 8.74 -34.83
CA ILE A 41 5.69 8.85 -33.55
C ILE A 41 6.58 9.46 -32.48
N PHE A 42 7.76 8.88 -32.21
CA PHE A 42 8.66 9.41 -31.17
C PHE A 42 9.23 10.79 -31.51
N HIS A 43 9.45 11.08 -32.79
CA HIS A 43 9.86 12.42 -33.21
C HIS A 43 8.74 13.46 -33.03
N ALA A 44 7.49 13.08 -33.30
CA ALA A 44 6.34 13.94 -33.03
C ALA A 44 6.16 14.16 -31.52
N GLU A 45 6.32 13.12 -30.71
CA GLU A 45 6.19 13.22 -29.25
C GLU A 45 7.24 14.15 -28.64
N HIS A 46 8.50 14.02 -29.05
CA HIS A 46 9.55 14.91 -28.58
C HIS A 46 9.20 16.39 -28.88
N ASN A 47 8.73 16.68 -30.09
CA ASN A 47 8.34 18.04 -30.45
C ASN A 47 7.08 18.50 -29.69
N ARG A 48 6.11 17.61 -29.46
CA ARG A 48 4.92 17.89 -28.64
C ARG A 48 5.34 18.30 -27.23
N LEU A 49 6.24 17.55 -26.61
CA LEU A 49 6.77 17.82 -25.27
C LEU A 49 7.60 19.12 -25.23
N VAL A 50 8.40 19.41 -26.26
CA VAL A 50 9.09 20.72 -26.37
C VAL A 50 8.08 21.86 -26.31
N HIS A 51 6.98 21.76 -27.07
CA HIS A 51 5.94 22.79 -27.10
C HIS A 51 5.13 22.83 -25.80
N HIS A 52 4.84 21.67 -25.20
CA HIS A 52 4.12 21.57 -23.95
C HIS A 52 4.91 22.21 -22.80
N ILE A 53 6.18 21.83 -22.64
CA ILE A 53 7.08 22.37 -21.61
C ILE A 53 7.28 23.89 -21.81
N ASP A 54 7.50 24.36 -23.04
CA ASP A 54 7.57 25.79 -23.33
C ASP A 54 6.26 26.51 -22.94
N GLY A 55 5.10 25.90 -23.23
CA GLY A 55 3.80 26.37 -22.79
C GLY A 55 3.71 26.51 -21.28
N LEU A 56 4.03 25.44 -20.54
CA LEU A 56 3.99 25.39 -19.07
C LEU A 56 4.89 26.44 -18.42
N ILE A 57 6.13 26.58 -18.90
CA ILE A 57 7.07 27.60 -18.40
C ILE A 57 6.44 28.99 -18.56
N ASN A 58 5.80 29.27 -19.69
CA ASN A 58 5.21 30.58 -19.95
C ASN A 58 3.85 30.81 -19.27
N SER A 59 3.15 29.76 -18.83
CA SER A 59 1.82 29.86 -18.20
C SER A 59 1.84 29.77 -16.68
N LEU A 60 2.72 28.94 -16.10
CA LEU A 60 2.72 28.63 -14.67
C LEU A 60 3.75 29.44 -13.88
N MET A 61 4.88 29.80 -14.50
CA MET A 61 5.98 30.43 -13.78
C MET A 61 5.84 31.95 -13.67
N THR A 62 6.44 32.53 -12.64
CA THR A 62 6.52 33.98 -12.48
C THR A 62 7.43 34.61 -13.54
N PRO A 63 7.26 35.92 -13.86
CA PRO A 63 8.12 36.60 -14.83
C PRO A 63 9.63 36.52 -14.53
N ALA A 64 10.01 36.41 -13.25
CA ALA A 64 11.40 36.28 -12.83
C ALA A 64 11.95 34.89 -13.14
N GLU A 65 11.17 33.84 -12.89
CA GLU A 65 11.51 32.45 -13.19
C GLU A 65 11.59 32.20 -14.69
N ILE A 66 10.64 32.73 -15.48
CA ILE A 66 10.70 32.68 -16.95
C ILE A 66 12.00 33.32 -17.44
N THR A 67 12.36 34.49 -16.91
CA THR A 67 13.61 35.18 -17.26
C THR A 67 14.84 34.33 -16.91
N ALA A 68 14.83 33.64 -15.75
CA ALA A 68 15.89 32.74 -15.34
C ALA A 68 15.99 31.49 -16.23
N TRP A 69 14.85 30.94 -16.68
CA TRP A 69 14.80 29.85 -17.65
C TRP A 69 15.37 30.25 -19.01
N HIS A 70 15.04 31.46 -19.47
CA HIS A 70 15.50 31.99 -20.75
C HIS A 70 16.98 32.40 -20.74
N ALA A 71 17.58 32.59 -19.57
CA ALA A 71 19.01 32.86 -19.44
C ALA A 71 19.84 31.61 -19.72
N VAL A 72 21.12 31.82 -20.09
CA VAL A 72 22.08 30.73 -20.19
C VAL A 72 22.35 30.18 -18.80
N ASP A 73 22.12 28.89 -18.61
CA ASP A 73 22.39 28.23 -17.34
C ASP A 73 23.90 28.28 -17.04
N PRO A 74 24.31 28.83 -15.88
CA PRO A 74 25.73 29.03 -15.59
C PRO A 74 26.49 27.73 -15.29
N ALA A 75 25.81 26.65 -14.90
CA ALA A 75 26.45 25.38 -14.56
C ALA A 75 26.77 24.54 -15.82
N THR A 76 25.83 24.47 -16.75
CA THR A 76 25.91 23.65 -17.98
C THR A 76 26.35 24.45 -19.20
N GLY A 77 26.10 25.77 -19.21
CA GLY A 77 26.27 26.63 -20.39
C GLY A 77 25.13 26.49 -21.42
N TRP A 78 24.04 25.79 -21.08
CA TRP A 78 22.91 25.58 -21.97
C TRP A 78 22.05 26.84 -22.09
N ALA A 79 21.76 27.23 -23.34
CA ALA A 79 20.75 28.23 -23.64
C ALA A 79 19.34 27.60 -23.57
N TYR A 80 18.31 28.44 -23.54
CA TYR A 80 16.90 28.02 -23.40
C TYR A 80 16.50 26.86 -24.32
N GLY A 81 16.85 26.94 -25.61
CA GLY A 81 16.51 25.89 -26.57
C GLY A 81 17.14 24.53 -26.27
N GLU A 82 18.39 24.50 -25.77
CA GLU A 82 19.04 23.25 -25.37
C GLU A 82 18.40 22.68 -24.09
N ARG A 83 18.02 23.55 -23.16
CA ARG A 83 17.35 23.13 -21.91
C ARG A 83 16.02 22.46 -22.19
N ILE A 84 15.17 23.06 -23.03
CA ILE A 84 13.88 22.44 -23.39
C ILE A 84 14.11 21.17 -24.21
N PHE A 85 15.09 21.15 -25.12
CA PHE A 85 15.42 19.94 -25.88
C PHE A 85 15.77 18.77 -24.95
N GLN A 86 16.63 18.99 -23.95
CA GLN A 86 17.03 17.96 -22.99
C GLN A 86 15.88 17.59 -22.03
N ALA A 87 15.01 18.53 -21.67
CA ALA A 87 13.82 18.25 -20.86
C ALA A 87 12.81 17.37 -21.60
N ALA A 88 12.49 17.70 -22.87
CA ALA A 88 11.63 16.85 -23.69
C ALA A 88 12.28 15.48 -23.99
N ARG A 89 13.60 15.44 -24.18
CA ARG A 89 14.36 14.19 -24.35
C ARG A 89 14.33 13.33 -23.09
N PHE A 90 14.35 13.93 -21.90
CA PHE A 90 14.27 13.22 -20.63
C PHE A 90 13.00 12.35 -20.60
N VAL A 91 11.86 12.94 -20.93
CA VAL A 91 10.56 12.26 -20.93
C VAL A 91 10.48 11.20 -22.03
N THR A 92 10.84 11.54 -23.28
CA THR A 92 10.72 10.57 -24.38
C THR A 92 11.65 9.38 -24.27
N GLU A 93 12.83 9.53 -23.64
CA GLU A 93 13.70 8.39 -23.34
C GLU A 93 13.06 7.44 -22.33
N MET A 94 12.37 7.98 -21.33
CA MET A 94 11.71 7.20 -20.28
C MET A 94 10.48 6.50 -20.80
N GLU A 95 9.64 7.18 -21.59
CA GLU A 95 8.52 6.56 -22.30
C GLU A 95 9.02 5.39 -23.15
N TYR A 96 10.14 5.55 -23.87
CA TYR A 96 10.71 4.46 -24.65
C TYR A 96 11.14 3.28 -23.77
N GLN A 97 11.79 3.53 -22.62
CA GLN A 97 12.19 2.48 -21.69
C GLN A 97 10.97 1.76 -21.09
N HIS A 98 10.01 2.51 -20.57
CA HIS A 98 8.75 2.01 -20.03
C HIS A 98 8.05 1.09 -21.03
N LEU A 99 7.73 1.59 -22.23
CA LEU A 99 7.02 0.84 -23.27
C LEU A 99 7.76 -0.43 -23.72
N VAL A 100 9.10 -0.39 -23.79
CA VAL A 100 9.88 -1.56 -24.17
C VAL A 100 9.79 -2.66 -23.12
N PHE A 101 9.81 -2.31 -21.84
CA PHE A 101 9.80 -3.29 -20.76
C PHE A 101 8.40 -3.76 -20.41
N GLU A 102 7.46 -2.84 -20.21
CA GLU A 102 6.10 -3.14 -19.74
C GLU A 102 5.23 -3.74 -20.85
N GLU A 103 5.23 -3.18 -22.07
CA GLU A 103 4.35 -3.69 -23.13
C GLU A 103 5.01 -4.77 -24.01
N PHE A 104 6.27 -4.60 -24.40
CA PHE A 104 6.91 -5.50 -25.37
C PHE A 104 7.67 -6.66 -24.72
N ALA A 105 8.64 -6.37 -23.85
CA ALA A 105 9.57 -7.37 -23.34
C ALA A 105 8.85 -8.40 -22.47
N ARG A 106 7.95 -7.98 -21.57
CA ARG A 106 7.16 -8.87 -20.74
C ARG A 106 6.10 -9.67 -21.52
N LYS A 107 5.56 -9.12 -22.62
CA LYS A 107 4.74 -9.92 -23.56
C LYS A 107 5.56 -11.03 -24.24
N MET A 108 6.81 -10.73 -24.59
CA MET A 108 7.73 -11.71 -25.18
C MET A 108 8.23 -12.74 -24.16
N GLN A 109 8.55 -12.30 -22.93
CA GLN A 109 8.92 -13.12 -21.79
C GLN A 109 8.38 -12.53 -20.48
N PRO A 110 7.30 -13.10 -19.92
CA PRO A 110 6.70 -12.62 -18.66
C PRO A 110 7.58 -12.75 -17.41
N LEU A 111 8.59 -13.61 -17.44
CA LEU A 111 9.48 -13.88 -16.29
C LEU A 111 10.64 -12.89 -16.15
N ILE A 112 10.71 -11.84 -16.96
CA ILE A 112 11.66 -10.74 -16.73
C ILE A 112 11.35 -10.15 -15.36
N ASN A 113 12.33 -10.15 -14.46
CA ASN A 113 12.11 -9.68 -13.10
C ASN A 113 11.77 -8.18 -13.07
N PRO A 114 10.89 -7.72 -12.15
CA PRO A 114 10.70 -6.31 -11.87
C PRO A 114 12.02 -5.64 -11.45
N PHE A 115 12.16 -4.35 -11.76
CA PHE A 115 13.33 -3.58 -11.35
C PHE A 115 13.33 -3.35 -9.84
N LEU A 116 14.42 -3.70 -9.16
CA LEU A 116 14.59 -3.50 -7.71
C LEU A 116 15.69 -2.50 -7.36
N GLY A 117 16.17 -1.74 -8.35
CA GLY A 117 17.23 -0.75 -8.20
C GLY A 117 18.49 -1.09 -8.98
N GLY A 118 19.19 -0.04 -9.43
CA GLY A 118 20.36 -0.18 -10.30
C GLY A 118 21.55 -0.88 -9.62
N ILE A 119 22.09 -1.89 -10.29
CA ILE A 119 23.25 -2.69 -9.86
C ILE A 119 24.48 -2.29 -10.67
N THR A 120 25.31 -1.43 -10.07
CA THR A 120 26.53 -0.89 -10.72
C THR A 120 27.59 -1.93 -11.11
N SER A 121 27.49 -3.17 -10.61
CA SER A 121 28.38 -4.27 -10.96
C SER A 121 27.93 -5.08 -12.17
N LEU A 122 26.69 -4.89 -12.64
CA LEU A 122 26.18 -5.52 -13.86
C LEU A 122 26.69 -4.79 -15.11
N ASN A 123 26.81 -5.55 -16.20
CA ASN A 123 27.24 -5.01 -17.48
C ASN A 123 26.09 -5.07 -18.48
N GLY A 124 25.49 -3.90 -18.75
CA GLY A 124 24.41 -3.73 -19.73
C GLY A 124 24.86 -3.76 -21.20
N ALA A 125 26.12 -4.09 -21.51
CA ALA A 125 26.55 -4.24 -22.90
C ALA A 125 25.79 -5.38 -23.60
N ILE A 126 25.36 -5.12 -24.84
CA ILE A 126 24.64 -6.11 -25.65
C ILE A 126 25.56 -7.31 -25.98
N SER A 127 25.11 -8.51 -25.63
CA SER A 127 25.80 -9.76 -25.92
C SER A 127 25.76 -10.10 -27.42
N ALA A 128 26.78 -10.82 -27.87
CA ALA A 128 26.89 -11.23 -29.28
C ALA A 128 25.77 -12.21 -29.66
N GLU A 129 25.39 -13.10 -28.74
CA GLU A 129 24.28 -14.04 -28.86
C GLU A 129 22.96 -13.28 -29.06
N PHE A 130 22.71 -12.23 -28.28
CA PHE A 130 21.52 -11.41 -28.44
C PHE A 130 21.46 -10.70 -29.79
N ALA A 131 22.52 -9.94 -30.16
CA ALA A 131 22.52 -9.12 -31.38
C ALA A 131 22.61 -9.92 -32.70
N HIS A 132 23.36 -11.02 -32.70
CA HIS A 132 23.64 -11.79 -33.91
C HIS A 132 22.74 -13.01 -34.09
N THR A 133 22.00 -13.40 -33.03
CA THR A 133 21.12 -14.57 -33.06
C THR A 133 19.74 -14.21 -32.51
N VAL A 134 19.59 -14.00 -31.21
CA VAL A 134 18.27 -14.07 -30.55
C VAL A 134 17.35 -12.94 -30.97
N TYR A 135 17.77 -11.67 -30.91
CA TYR A 135 16.93 -10.51 -31.25
C TYR A 135 16.63 -10.38 -32.77
N ARG A 136 17.05 -11.37 -33.57
CA ARG A 136 16.67 -11.52 -34.98
C ARG A 136 15.40 -12.35 -35.17
N LEU A 137 14.76 -12.74 -34.06
CA LEU A 137 13.50 -13.49 -34.02
C LEU A 137 12.38 -12.80 -34.81
N GLY A 138 12.34 -11.47 -34.80
CA GLY A 138 11.32 -10.68 -35.49
C GLY A 138 11.26 -10.87 -37.01
N HIS A 139 12.33 -11.39 -37.63
CA HIS A 139 12.32 -11.70 -39.06
C HIS A 139 11.31 -12.80 -39.44
N SER A 140 10.93 -13.68 -38.50
CA SER A 140 9.89 -14.69 -38.70
C SER A 140 8.48 -14.09 -38.70
N MET A 141 8.27 -13.10 -37.84
CA MET A 141 6.95 -12.49 -37.61
C MET A 141 6.45 -11.64 -38.79
N LEU A 142 7.33 -11.25 -39.70
CA LEU A 142 7.01 -10.35 -40.81
C LEU A 142 6.01 -10.99 -41.80
N PRO A 143 4.81 -10.40 -41.99
CA PRO A 143 3.85 -10.86 -42.99
C PRO A 143 4.23 -10.47 -44.43
N GLU A 144 3.56 -11.02 -45.45
CA GLU A 144 3.80 -10.65 -46.87
C GLU A 144 3.31 -9.23 -47.25
N ARG A 145 2.57 -8.56 -46.36
CA ARG A 145 1.94 -7.26 -46.59
C ARG A 145 2.04 -6.38 -45.36
N VAL A 146 2.13 -5.07 -45.57
CA VAL A 146 1.96 -4.06 -44.53
C VAL A 146 0.53 -3.53 -44.67
N GLY A 147 -0.31 -3.81 -43.68
CA GLY A 147 -1.68 -3.34 -43.60
C GLY A 147 -1.75 -1.82 -43.49
N ARG A 148 -2.65 -1.18 -44.23
CA ARG A 148 -2.86 0.27 -44.18
C ARG A 148 -4.33 0.63 -44.37
N THR A 149 -4.86 1.45 -43.48
CA THR A 149 -6.26 1.91 -43.50
C THR A 149 -6.33 3.41 -43.23
N ASN A 150 -6.80 4.17 -44.20
CA ASN A 150 -6.95 5.63 -44.09
C ASN A 150 -8.07 6.02 -43.10
N VAL A 151 -8.12 7.31 -42.73
CA VAL A 151 -9.13 7.86 -41.80
C VAL A 151 -10.56 7.63 -42.29
N ASP A 152 -10.79 7.64 -43.60
CA ASP A 152 -12.09 7.38 -44.22
C ASP A 152 -12.48 5.89 -44.28
N GLY A 153 -11.65 5.00 -43.70
CA GLY A 153 -11.83 3.56 -43.72
C GLY A 153 -11.36 2.87 -45.00
N THR A 154 -10.82 3.60 -46.00
CA THR A 154 -10.31 2.98 -47.23
C THR A 154 -9.00 2.24 -46.96
N VAL A 155 -8.94 0.98 -47.42
CA VAL A 155 -7.77 0.11 -47.28
C VAL A 155 -6.80 0.32 -48.45
N ASN A 156 -5.52 0.52 -48.15
CA ASN A 156 -4.44 0.83 -49.10
C ASN A 156 -3.15 0.02 -48.82
N ASP A 157 -3.32 -1.25 -48.44
CA ASP A 157 -2.25 -2.21 -48.17
C ASP A 157 -1.17 -2.25 -49.25
N VAL A 158 0.06 -2.53 -48.82
CA VAL A 158 1.21 -2.69 -49.71
C VAL A 158 1.90 -4.02 -49.45
N ARG A 159 2.45 -4.64 -50.50
CA ARG A 159 3.32 -5.82 -50.30
C ARG A 159 4.56 -5.40 -49.52
N LEU A 160 5.02 -6.24 -48.59
CA LEU A 160 6.22 -5.97 -47.79
C LEU A 160 7.43 -5.66 -48.68
N LEU A 161 7.61 -6.41 -49.77
CA LEU A 161 8.61 -6.14 -50.80
C LEU A 161 8.65 -4.67 -51.29
N ASN A 162 7.48 -4.05 -51.45
CA ASN A 162 7.36 -2.69 -51.97
C ASN A 162 7.50 -1.62 -50.88
N ALA A 163 7.39 -2.03 -49.62
CA ALA A 163 7.50 -1.17 -48.44
C ALA A 163 8.95 -0.91 -48.05
N PHE A 164 9.89 -1.77 -48.44
CA PHE A 164 11.31 -1.53 -48.14
C PHE A 164 11.83 -0.29 -48.85
N LEU A 165 12.68 0.50 -48.17
CA LEU A 165 13.49 1.64 -48.68
C LEU A 165 12.73 2.59 -49.64
N ASN A 166 11.44 2.81 -49.41
CA ASN A 166 10.54 3.52 -50.32
C ASN A 166 9.83 4.69 -49.62
N PRO A 167 10.52 5.82 -49.39
CA PRO A 167 9.96 6.95 -48.65
C PRO A 167 8.77 7.62 -49.37
N ALA A 168 8.71 7.56 -50.70
CA ALA A 168 7.59 8.10 -51.46
C ALA A 168 6.27 7.34 -51.21
N LEU A 169 6.36 6.06 -50.80
CA LEU A 169 5.18 5.25 -50.48
C LEU A 169 4.60 5.59 -49.11
N TYR A 170 5.41 6.10 -48.18
CA TYR A 170 4.98 6.42 -46.81
C TYR A 170 3.78 7.38 -46.82
N ASN A 171 3.88 8.50 -47.52
CA ASN A 171 2.82 9.51 -47.62
C ASN A 171 1.74 9.21 -48.68
N ASN A 172 1.72 8.01 -49.27
CA ASN A 172 0.77 7.67 -50.33
C ASN A 172 -0.47 6.98 -49.75
N GLY A 173 -1.60 7.69 -49.67
CA GLY A 173 -2.90 7.20 -49.22
C GLY A 173 -3.68 6.40 -50.28
N GLY A 174 -3.07 6.07 -51.41
CA GLY A 174 -3.73 5.37 -52.51
C GLY A 174 -4.84 6.24 -53.12
N PRO A 175 -6.10 5.77 -53.21
CA PRO A 175 -7.21 6.56 -53.72
C PRO A 175 -7.47 7.86 -52.95
N ALA A 176 -7.12 7.92 -51.67
CA ALA A 176 -7.25 9.12 -50.84
C ALA A 176 -6.22 10.23 -51.17
N GLY A 177 -5.24 9.94 -52.04
CA GLY A 177 -4.21 10.89 -52.44
C GLY A 177 -3.02 10.94 -51.48
N GLN A 178 -2.32 12.08 -51.45
CA GLN A 178 -1.15 12.27 -50.60
C GLN A 178 -1.58 12.63 -49.17
N LEU A 179 -1.01 11.93 -48.19
CA LEU A 179 -1.30 12.09 -46.76
C LEU A 179 -0.28 13.01 -46.10
N SER A 180 -0.69 13.64 -44.99
CA SER A 180 0.23 14.25 -44.03
C SER A 180 1.06 13.16 -43.32
N ALA A 181 2.15 13.52 -42.64
CA ALA A 181 2.95 12.54 -41.89
C ALA A 181 2.14 11.87 -40.75
N ALA A 182 1.29 12.63 -40.06
CA ALA A 182 0.40 12.12 -39.01
C ALA A 182 -0.66 11.17 -39.58
N ASP A 183 -1.24 11.49 -40.74
CA ASP A 183 -2.22 10.63 -41.41
C ASP A 183 -1.60 9.38 -42.01
N ALA A 184 -0.37 9.48 -42.52
CA ALA A 184 0.41 8.36 -43.02
C ALA A 184 0.75 7.37 -41.90
N ALA A 185 1.26 7.89 -40.77
CA ALA A 185 1.53 7.10 -39.58
C ALA A 185 0.25 6.43 -39.07
N GLY A 186 -0.84 7.19 -38.92
CA GLY A 186 -2.10 6.65 -38.46
C GLY A 186 -2.73 5.65 -39.44
N SER A 187 -2.49 5.81 -40.74
CA SER A 187 -2.91 4.85 -41.77
C SER A 187 -2.22 3.50 -41.61
N VAL A 188 -0.91 3.50 -41.37
CA VAL A 188 -0.15 2.27 -41.10
C VAL A 188 -0.64 1.63 -39.79
N ILE A 189 -0.74 2.39 -38.71
CA ILE A 189 -1.14 1.86 -37.39
C ILE A 189 -2.53 1.22 -37.45
N ARG A 190 -3.55 1.92 -37.95
CA ARG A 190 -4.90 1.34 -38.13
C ARG A 190 -4.92 0.04 -38.92
N GLY A 191 -4.00 -0.11 -39.87
CA GLY A 191 -3.88 -1.32 -40.68
C GLY A 191 -3.13 -2.44 -39.97
N THR A 192 -2.01 -2.13 -39.32
CA THR A 192 -1.13 -3.13 -38.69
C THR A 192 -1.71 -3.69 -37.40
N VAL A 193 -2.41 -2.89 -36.59
CA VAL A 193 -3.10 -3.38 -35.38
C VAL A 193 -4.26 -4.33 -35.71
N ARG A 194 -4.70 -4.35 -36.98
CA ARG A 194 -5.74 -5.27 -37.47
C ARG A 194 -5.16 -6.47 -38.23
N GLN A 195 -3.84 -6.63 -38.18
CA GLN A 195 -3.13 -7.65 -38.94
C GLN A 195 -2.34 -8.55 -38.00
N VAL A 196 -2.75 -9.82 -37.91
CA VAL A 196 -2.02 -10.83 -37.15
C VAL A 196 -0.65 -11.09 -37.81
N GLY A 197 0.42 -11.01 -37.01
CA GLY A 197 1.77 -11.35 -37.42
C GLY A 197 1.94 -12.84 -37.73
N ASN A 198 3.01 -13.20 -38.42
CA ASN A 198 3.38 -14.62 -38.53
C ASN A 198 3.87 -15.14 -37.17
N GLU A 199 3.78 -16.46 -36.98
CA GLU A 199 4.30 -17.11 -35.77
C GLU A 199 5.83 -16.92 -35.62
N LEU A 200 6.29 -16.90 -34.37
CA LEU A 200 7.71 -16.94 -34.02
C LEU A 200 8.23 -18.38 -34.12
N ASP A 201 8.64 -18.76 -35.33
CA ASP A 201 9.15 -20.08 -35.63
C ASP A 201 10.24 -20.07 -36.72
N GLU A 202 10.61 -21.23 -37.25
CA GLU A 202 11.63 -21.35 -38.29
C GLU A 202 11.17 -20.94 -39.70
N PHE A 203 9.90 -20.56 -39.89
CA PHE A 203 9.35 -20.21 -41.19
C PHE A 203 9.41 -18.70 -41.44
N VAL A 204 9.89 -18.35 -42.63
CA VAL A 204 10.07 -16.94 -43.00
C VAL A 204 9.41 -16.65 -44.33
N THR A 205 8.75 -15.50 -44.38
CA THR A 205 8.00 -15.01 -45.53
C THR A 205 8.87 -14.87 -46.79
N SER A 206 8.29 -15.03 -47.97
CA SER A 206 9.04 -15.03 -49.23
C SER A 206 9.66 -13.67 -49.54
N SER A 207 9.01 -12.58 -49.12
CA SER A 207 9.49 -11.21 -49.35
C SER A 207 10.88 -10.96 -48.77
N VAL A 208 11.23 -11.54 -47.62
CA VAL A 208 12.56 -11.42 -46.99
C VAL A 208 13.47 -12.63 -47.23
N ARG A 209 12.90 -13.80 -47.58
CA ARG A 209 13.68 -15.01 -47.88
C ARG A 209 14.19 -15.07 -49.32
N ASN A 210 13.42 -14.59 -50.30
CA ASN A 210 13.74 -14.77 -51.72
C ASN A 210 13.99 -13.45 -52.46
N THR A 211 13.45 -12.34 -51.95
CA THR A 211 13.43 -11.05 -52.67
C THR A 211 13.75 -9.85 -51.77
N LEU A 212 14.59 -10.02 -50.75
CA LEU A 212 14.89 -8.95 -49.79
C LEU A 212 15.35 -7.67 -50.51
N VAL A 213 14.73 -6.53 -50.20
CA VAL A 213 14.93 -5.22 -50.84
C VAL A 213 14.85 -5.23 -52.38
N GLY A 214 14.11 -6.18 -52.96
CA GLY A 214 13.98 -6.36 -54.42
C GLY A 214 15.20 -7.00 -55.09
N LEU A 215 16.15 -7.50 -54.32
CA LEU A 215 17.29 -8.28 -54.79
C LEU A 215 17.06 -9.77 -54.46
N PRO A 216 17.69 -10.71 -55.18
CA PRO A 216 17.65 -12.14 -54.85
C PRO A 216 18.52 -12.44 -53.61
N LEU A 217 18.23 -11.76 -52.50
CA LEU A 217 18.88 -11.88 -51.21
C LEU A 217 17.96 -12.63 -50.24
N ASP A 218 18.59 -13.45 -49.38
CA ASP A 218 17.93 -14.34 -48.42
C ASP A 218 18.32 -13.93 -46.99
N LEU A 219 17.39 -13.30 -46.28
CA LEU A 219 17.62 -12.81 -44.92
C LEU A 219 17.93 -13.92 -43.90
N PRO A 220 17.17 -15.04 -43.85
CA PRO A 220 17.58 -16.22 -43.07
C PRO A 220 19.00 -16.72 -43.34
N ALA A 221 19.41 -16.80 -44.61
CA ALA A 221 20.77 -17.21 -44.95
C ALA A 221 21.81 -16.19 -44.45
N ILE A 222 21.51 -14.89 -44.52
CA ILE A 222 22.35 -13.82 -43.97
C ILE A 222 22.44 -13.94 -42.45
N ASN A 223 21.35 -14.28 -41.74
CA ASN A 223 21.36 -14.48 -40.29
C ASN A 223 22.28 -15.64 -39.89
N ILE A 224 22.15 -16.79 -40.56
CA ILE A 224 23.01 -17.95 -40.31
C ILE A 224 24.48 -17.61 -40.63
N ALA A 225 24.73 -16.97 -41.77
CA ALA A 225 26.09 -16.57 -42.16
C ALA A 225 26.69 -15.58 -41.16
N ARG A 226 25.89 -14.65 -40.63
CA ARG A 226 26.33 -13.68 -39.63
C ARG A 226 26.65 -14.34 -38.29
N GLY A 227 25.78 -15.22 -37.78
CA GLY A 227 26.07 -15.97 -36.55
C GLY A 227 27.41 -16.71 -36.66
N ARG A 228 27.68 -17.35 -37.80
CA ARG A 228 28.96 -18.00 -38.07
C ARG A 228 30.14 -17.02 -38.19
N SER A 229 29.95 -15.85 -38.81
CA SER A 229 31.04 -14.87 -38.98
C SER A 229 31.46 -14.23 -37.66
N GLU A 230 30.51 -14.00 -36.76
CA GLU A 230 30.76 -13.45 -35.43
C GLU A 230 31.18 -14.52 -34.41
N GLY A 231 31.29 -15.79 -34.82
CA GLY A 231 31.78 -16.88 -33.98
C GLY A 231 30.76 -17.39 -32.95
N ILE A 232 29.47 -17.18 -33.19
CA ILE A 232 28.41 -17.68 -32.31
C ILE A 232 28.43 -19.22 -32.31
N PRO A 233 28.41 -19.88 -31.13
CA PRO A 233 28.32 -21.33 -31.06
C PRO A 233 27.03 -21.87 -31.69
N GLY A 234 27.01 -23.14 -32.10
CA GLY A 234 25.76 -23.82 -32.43
C GLY A 234 24.81 -23.89 -31.23
N LEU A 235 23.53 -24.19 -31.46
CA LEU A 235 22.49 -24.24 -30.43
C LEU A 235 22.90 -25.10 -29.23
N ASN A 236 23.27 -26.37 -29.50
CA ASN A 236 23.53 -27.33 -28.42
C ASN A 236 24.84 -27.04 -27.64
N PRO A 237 25.93 -26.59 -28.30
CA PRO A 237 27.07 -26.01 -27.59
C PRO A 237 26.73 -24.79 -26.72
N ALA A 238 25.88 -23.87 -27.19
CA ALA A 238 25.44 -22.72 -26.41
C ALA A 238 24.65 -23.15 -25.16
N ARG A 239 23.63 -24.01 -25.34
CA ARG A 239 22.86 -24.66 -24.26
C ARG A 239 23.75 -25.30 -23.20
N ARG A 240 24.81 -26.00 -23.64
CA ARG A 240 25.80 -26.61 -22.73
C ARG A 240 26.56 -25.57 -21.90
N GLN A 241 26.91 -24.42 -22.47
CA GLN A 241 27.58 -23.33 -21.75
C GLN A 241 26.63 -22.70 -20.72
N PHE A 242 25.39 -22.39 -21.13
CA PHE A 242 24.37 -21.82 -20.24
C PHE A 242 24.07 -22.77 -19.07
N PHE A 243 23.80 -24.05 -19.35
CA PHE A 243 23.57 -25.06 -18.33
C PHE A 243 24.76 -25.22 -17.37
N ALA A 244 26.00 -25.12 -17.86
CA ALA A 244 27.18 -25.20 -17.00
C ALA A 244 27.34 -23.97 -16.09
N ALA A 245 26.84 -22.81 -16.52
CA ALA A 245 26.89 -21.57 -15.76
C ALA A 245 25.77 -21.48 -14.72
N THR A 246 24.55 -21.91 -15.05
CA THR A 246 23.34 -21.68 -14.23
C THR A 246 22.73 -22.93 -13.63
N THR A 247 23.06 -24.12 -14.16
CA THR A 247 22.38 -25.39 -13.87
C THR A 247 20.87 -25.41 -14.18
N ASP A 248 20.38 -24.44 -14.97
CA ASP A 248 18.98 -24.33 -15.37
C ASP A 248 18.57 -25.47 -16.31
N ALA A 249 17.59 -26.27 -15.88
CA ALA A 249 17.09 -27.42 -16.62
C ALA A 249 16.47 -27.03 -17.97
N ALA A 250 15.95 -25.80 -18.15
CA ALA A 250 15.32 -25.35 -19.39
C ALA A 250 16.32 -25.30 -20.55
N VAL A 251 17.59 -24.97 -20.27
CA VAL A 251 18.68 -24.88 -21.27
C VAL A 251 19.56 -26.13 -21.30
N ARG A 252 19.12 -27.25 -20.73
CA ARG A 252 19.88 -28.51 -20.77
C ARG A 252 20.18 -28.93 -22.22
N PRO A 253 21.43 -29.29 -22.57
CA PRO A 253 21.76 -29.68 -23.94
C PRO A 253 21.02 -30.95 -24.36
N TYR A 254 20.50 -30.95 -25.58
CA TYR A 254 19.87 -32.11 -26.20
C TYR A 254 20.85 -33.26 -26.33
N LEU A 255 20.40 -34.46 -25.95
CA LEU A 255 21.23 -35.65 -25.93
C LEU A 255 21.47 -36.22 -27.33
N ASN A 256 20.44 -36.17 -28.20
CA ASN A 256 20.42 -36.74 -29.54
C ASN A 256 19.26 -36.16 -30.37
N TRP A 257 19.04 -36.66 -31.59
CA TRP A 257 17.97 -36.16 -32.47
C TRP A 257 16.56 -36.43 -31.93
N LEU A 258 16.35 -37.52 -31.19
CA LEU A 258 15.05 -37.83 -30.58
C LEU A 258 14.71 -36.86 -29.44
N ASP A 259 15.72 -36.48 -28.65
CA ASP A 259 15.56 -35.50 -27.59
C ASP A 259 15.27 -34.11 -28.18
N PHE A 260 16.01 -33.71 -29.22
CA PHE A 260 15.75 -32.49 -29.96
C PHE A 260 14.33 -32.46 -30.54
N LYS A 261 13.83 -33.58 -31.10
CA LYS A 261 12.46 -33.68 -31.60
C LYS A 261 11.41 -33.31 -30.55
N ASN A 262 11.61 -33.70 -29.30
CA ASN A 262 10.66 -33.40 -28.21
C ASN A 262 10.70 -31.93 -27.78
N GLY A 263 11.78 -31.22 -28.10
CA GLY A 263 11.95 -29.79 -27.89
C GLY A 263 11.43 -28.92 -29.04
N LEU A 264 11.09 -29.50 -30.20
CA LEU A 264 10.60 -28.74 -31.35
C LEU A 264 9.13 -28.32 -31.20
N ARG A 265 8.82 -27.12 -31.69
CA ARG A 265 7.44 -26.61 -31.89
C ARG A 265 6.73 -27.42 -32.97
N HIS A 266 7.33 -27.48 -34.16
CA HIS A 266 6.80 -28.18 -35.33
C HIS A 266 7.54 -29.50 -35.54
N ALA A 267 6.90 -30.62 -35.19
CA ALA A 267 7.51 -31.95 -35.29
C ALA A 267 7.89 -32.32 -36.75
N GLU A 268 7.20 -31.73 -37.73
CA GLU A 268 7.43 -31.89 -39.17
C GLU A 268 8.79 -31.33 -39.60
N SER A 269 9.28 -30.30 -38.92
CA SER A 269 10.56 -29.66 -39.21
C SER A 269 11.77 -30.51 -38.80
N TRP A 270 11.56 -31.52 -37.95
CA TRP A 270 12.62 -32.46 -37.55
C TRP A 270 13.33 -33.10 -38.75
N SER A 271 12.58 -33.48 -39.79
CA SER A 271 13.15 -34.05 -41.02
C SER A 271 14.01 -33.05 -41.79
N ASN A 272 13.63 -31.77 -41.80
CA ASN A 272 14.42 -30.71 -42.43
C ASN A 272 15.72 -30.45 -41.68
N PHE A 273 15.72 -30.46 -40.34
CA PHE A 273 16.94 -30.34 -39.54
C PHE A 273 17.89 -31.52 -39.76
N ILE A 274 17.37 -32.76 -39.79
CA ILE A 274 18.18 -33.94 -40.11
C ILE A 274 18.77 -33.82 -41.53
N ALA A 275 17.97 -33.39 -42.51
CA ALA A 275 18.46 -33.19 -43.88
C ALA A 275 19.55 -32.12 -43.99
N ALA A 276 19.52 -31.11 -43.10
CA ALA A 276 20.48 -30.01 -43.10
C ALA A 276 21.79 -30.34 -42.35
N TYR A 277 21.70 -31.00 -41.19
CA TYR A 277 22.82 -31.10 -40.24
C TYR A 277 23.28 -32.53 -39.91
N ALA A 278 22.52 -33.57 -40.27
CA ALA A 278 22.91 -34.94 -39.87
C ALA A 278 24.21 -35.40 -40.54
N ARG A 279 25.10 -36.00 -39.74
CA ARG A 279 26.41 -36.53 -40.21
C ARG A 279 26.33 -37.93 -40.85
N HIS A 280 25.13 -38.36 -41.25
CA HIS A 280 24.96 -39.68 -41.86
C HIS A 280 25.41 -39.67 -43.34
N PRO A 281 26.15 -40.70 -43.82
CA PRO A 281 26.65 -40.74 -45.20
C PRO A 281 25.59 -40.46 -46.27
N SER A 282 24.38 -41.03 -46.14
CA SER A 282 23.28 -40.81 -47.10
C SER A 282 22.83 -39.36 -47.22
N VAL A 283 22.98 -38.56 -46.16
CA VAL A 283 22.67 -37.12 -46.15
C VAL A 283 23.86 -36.33 -46.68
N THR A 284 25.08 -36.64 -46.21
CA THR A 284 26.29 -35.91 -46.62
C THR A 284 26.69 -36.14 -48.08
N SER A 285 26.35 -37.28 -48.68
CA SER A 285 26.64 -37.57 -50.10
C SER A 285 25.58 -37.01 -51.06
N ALA A 286 24.44 -36.56 -50.57
CA ALA A 286 23.36 -36.03 -51.39
C ALA A 286 23.67 -34.59 -51.86
N THR A 287 23.54 -34.33 -53.16
CA THR A 287 23.93 -33.05 -53.79
C THR A 287 22.77 -32.08 -54.02
N THR A 288 21.52 -32.54 -53.91
CA THR A 288 20.33 -31.68 -54.04
C THR A 288 19.56 -31.61 -52.72
N VAL A 289 18.80 -30.52 -52.51
CA VAL A 289 17.93 -30.37 -51.33
C VAL A 289 16.87 -31.47 -51.27
N ALA A 290 16.33 -31.88 -52.42
CA ALA A 290 15.35 -32.95 -52.51
C ALA A 290 15.94 -34.30 -52.06
N ASP A 291 17.15 -34.63 -52.52
CA ASP A 291 17.83 -35.88 -52.15
C ASP A 291 18.17 -35.91 -50.65
N LYS A 292 18.60 -34.77 -50.08
CA LYS A 292 18.86 -34.66 -48.63
C LYS A 292 17.60 -34.90 -47.80
N ARG A 293 16.46 -34.33 -48.20
CA ARG A 293 15.16 -34.56 -47.54
C ARG A 293 14.70 -36.00 -47.67
N ALA A 294 14.87 -36.61 -48.85
CA ALA A 294 14.55 -38.02 -49.07
C ALA A 294 15.42 -38.94 -48.19
N ALA A 295 16.71 -38.63 -48.05
CA ALA A 295 17.61 -39.35 -47.16
C ALA A 295 17.20 -39.21 -45.69
N ALA A 296 16.86 -38.01 -45.22
CA ALA A 296 16.39 -37.77 -43.86
C ALA A 296 15.09 -38.52 -43.56
N ALA A 297 14.11 -38.46 -44.46
CA ALA A 297 12.85 -39.20 -44.33
C ALA A 297 13.07 -40.72 -44.26
N ALA A 298 14.02 -41.25 -45.04
CA ALA A 298 14.39 -42.67 -44.98
C ALA A 298 15.02 -43.04 -43.63
N LEU A 299 15.88 -42.20 -43.06
CA LEU A 299 16.48 -42.43 -41.74
C LEU A 299 15.41 -42.44 -40.63
N ILE A 300 14.45 -41.51 -40.68
CA ILE A 300 13.32 -41.46 -39.74
C ILE A 300 12.46 -42.71 -39.87
N ALA A 301 12.06 -43.07 -41.09
CA ALA A 301 11.22 -44.24 -41.33
C ALA A 301 11.88 -45.56 -40.91
N ALA A 302 13.20 -45.66 -41.06
CA ALA A 302 13.98 -46.83 -40.66
C ALA A 302 14.33 -46.86 -39.16
N ASN A 303 14.01 -45.80 -38.40
CA ASN A 303 14.49 -45.58 -37.04
C ASN A 303 16.01 -45.80 -36.91
N ASP A 304 16.76 -45.16 -37.81
CA ASP A 304 18.20 -45.37 -37.93
C ASP A 304 18.94 -45.04 -36.61
N PRO A 305 19.98 -45.82 -36.22
CA PRO A 305 20.75 -45.57 -35.00
C PRO A 305 21.28 -44.15 -34.84
N ILE A 306 21.54 -43.43 -35.95
CA ILE A 306 21.99 -42.03 -35.92
C ILE A 306 21.04 -41.11 -35.14
N LEU A 307 19.73 -41.44 -35.10
CA LEU A 307 18.71 -40.64 -34.41
C LEU A 307 18.88 -40.67 -32.87
N SER A 308 19.37 -41.80 -32.36
CA SER A 308 19.66 -41.99 -30.92
C SER A 308 21.12 -41.77 -30.56
N ALA A 309 22.00 -41.56 -31.55
CA ALA A 309 23.42 -41.37 -31.34
C ALA A 309 23.72 -40.04 -30.63
N PRO A 310 24.78 -39.99 -29.78
CA PRO A 310 25.13 -38.77 -29.04
C PRO A 310 25.27 -37.54 -29.94
N ALA A 311 24.79 -36.39 -29.46
CA ALA A 311 24.76 -35.12 -30.18
C ALA A 311 26.09 -34.74 -30.87
N ALA A 312 27.22 -35.00 -30.21
CA ALA A 312 28.57 -34.74 -30.73
C ALA A 312 28.92 -35.52 -32.01
N THR A 313 28.23 -36.64 -32.26
CA THR A 313 28.49 -37.54 -33.41
C THR A 313 27.38 -37.55 -34.45
N SER A 314 26.16 -37.18 -34.06
CA SER A 314 24.97 -37.29 -34.90
C SER A 314 24.69 -36.06 -35.77
N GLY A 315 25.30 -34.91 -35.44
CA GLY A 315 25.09 -33.62 -36.12
C GLY A 315 24.20 -32.63 -35.36
N VAL A 316 23.64 -33.03 -34.20
CA VAL A 316 22.84 -32.12 -33.35
C VAL A 316 23.68 -30.95 -32.82
N ASP A 317 24.96 -31.18 -32.52
CA ASP A 317 25.88 -30.12 -32.09
C ASP A 317 26.19 -29.08 -33.19
N ASP A 318 25.87 -29.39 -34.46
CA ASP A 318 26.14 -28.51 -35.61
C ASP A 318 24.96 -27.62 -35.99
N ILE A 319 23.80 -27.76 -35.31
CA ILE A 319 22.62 -26.94 -35.56
C ILE A 319 22.97 -25.47 -35.26
N ASP A 320 22.82 -24.60 -36.25
CA ASP A 320 23.04 -23.16 -36.05
C ASP A 320 22.05 -22.64 -35.00
N PHE A 321 22.54 -21.73 -34.15
CA PHE A 321 21.76 -21.25 -33.01
C PHE A 321 20.46 -20.55 -33.45
N TRP A 322 20.50 -19.71 -34.49
CA TRP A 322 19.31 -18.96 -34.92
C TRP A 322 18.13 -19.87 -35.34
N PRO A 323 18.25 -20.73 -36.38
CA PRO A 323 17.13 -21.57 -36.78
C PRO A 323 16.80 -22.65 -35.72
N GLY A 324 17.81 -23.12 -34.97
CA GLY A 324 17.61 -24.11 -33.93
C GLY A 324 16.78 -23.58 -32.76
N GLY A 325 17.09 -22.36 -32.29
CA GLY A 325 16.37 -21.72 -31.18
C GLY A 325 14.98 -21.22 -31.56
N MET A 326 14.79 -20.74 -32.80
CA MET A 326 13.46 -20.39 -33.34
C MET A 326 12.52 -21.60 -33.41
N ALA A 327 13.05 -22.79 -33.66
CA ALA A 327 12.26 -24.01 -33.78
C ALA A 327 11.91 -24.66 -32.44
N GLU A 328 12.47 -24.17 -31.33
CA GLU A 328 12.14 -24.67 -29.99
C GLU A 328 10.70 -24.30 -29.63
N LYS A 329 9.97 -25.23 -29.01
CA LYS A 329 8.64 -24.98 -28.49
C LYS A 329 8.70 -24.01 -27.30
N PRO A 330 7.67 -23.17 -27.10
CA PRO A 330 7.57 -22.30 -25.94
C PRO A 330 7.28 -23.14 -24.69
N SER A 331 7.60 -22.59 -23.52
CA SER A 331 7.28 -23.20 -22.23
C SER A 331 5.79 -23.08 -21.94
N ALA A 332 5.22 -24.03 -21.17
CA ALA A 332 3.78 -24.03 -20.85
C ALA A 332 3.33 -22.82 -20.01
N PHE A 333 4.25 -22.25 -19.23
CA PHE A 333 4.07 -21.04 -18.40
C PHE A 333 5.13 -19.98 -18.75
N GLY A 334 5.62 -19.98 -20.00
CA GLY A 334 6.59 -18.99 -20.47
C GLY A 334 6.01 -18.21 -21.64
N GLY A 335 6.70 -17.12 -22.01
CA GLY A 335 6.29 -16.25 -23.11
C GLY A 335 6.39 -16.90 -24.49
N LEU A 336 6.48 -16.07 -25.52
CA LEU A 336 6.41 -16.51 -26.92
C LEU A 336 7.65 -17.28 -27.40
N LEU A 337 8.72 -17.29 -26.61
CA LEU A 337 10.05 -17.79 -26.97
C LEU A 337 10.30 -19.24 -26.53
N GLY A 338 11.06 -19.96 -27.34
CA GLY A 338 11.62 -21.26 -26.96
C GLY A 338 12.71 -21.12 -25.89
N SER A 339 12.96 -22.20 -25.14
CA SER A 339 13.80 -22.18 -23.93
C SER A 339 15.18 -21.51 -24.05
N THR A 340 15.91 -21.70 -25.15
CA THR A 340 17.25 -21.11 -25.31
C THR A 340 17.18 -19.63 -25.67
N PHE A 341 16.24 -19.26 -26.55
CA PHE A 341 16.02 -17.86 -26.90
C PHE A 341 15.53 -17.10 -25.68
N ASN A 342 14.67 -17.73 -24.88
CA ASN A 342 14.20 -17.16 -23.65
C ASN A 342 15.36 -16.77 -22.71
N PHE A 343 16.21 -17.75 -22.37
CA PHE A 343 17.33 -17.53 -21.45
C PHE A 343 18.20 -16.33 -21.84
N VAL A 344 18.57 -16.22 -23.12
CA VAL A 344 19.41 -15.12 -23.60
C VAL A 344 18.65 -13.80 -23.67
N PHE A 345 17.35 -13.83 -24.01
CA PHE A 345 16.52 -12.63 -24.07
C PHE A 345 16.34 -12.04 -22.66
N GLU A 346 15.83 -12.85 -21.73
CA GLU A 346 15.61 -12.50 -20.32
C GLU A 346 16.87 -11.90 -19.69
N HIS A 347 18.00 -12.63 -19.70
CA HIS A 347 19.25 -12.14 -19.11
C HIS A 347 19.75 -10.83 -19.74
N GLN A 348 19.53 -10.64 -21.05
CA GLN A 348 19.95 -9.41 -21.71
C GLN A 348 19.09 -8.22 -21.29
N LEU A 349 17.77 -8.41 -21.20
CA LEU A 349 16.83 -7.36 -20.82
C LEU A 349 17.03 -6.95 -19.36
N GLU A 350 17.19 -7.92 -18.45
CA GLU A 350 17.51 -7.64 -17.04
C GLU A 350 18.84 -6.90 -16.88
N HIS A 351 19.89 -7.30 -17.61
CA HIS A 351 21.16 -6.58 -17.58
C HIS A 351 21.06 -5.14 -18.13
N LEU A 352 20.15 -4.87 -19.07
CA LEU A 352 19.89 -3.53 -19.58
C LEU A 352 19.14 -2.68 -18.56
N GLN A 353 18.15 -3.28 -17.89
CA GLN A 353 17.33 -2.65 -16.85
C GLN A 353 18.16 -2.34 -15.60
N ASP A 354 18.73 -3.37 -14.98
CA ASP A 354 19.47 -3.26 -13.71
C ASP A 354 20.86 -2.64 -13.89
N GLY A 355 21.45 -2.77 -15.08
CA GLY A 355 22.77 -2.22 -15.37
C GLY A 355 22.77 -0.75 -15.82
N ASP A 356 21.60 -0.16 -16.10
CA ASP A 356 21.48 1.24 -16.54
C ASP A 356 21.27 2.19 -15.37
N ARG A 357 22.27 3.03 -15.10
CA ARG A 357 22.19 4.10 -14.08
C ARG A 357 21.11 5.14 -14.39
N PHE A 358 20.64 5.22 -15.64
CA PHE A 358 19.61 6.15 -16.09
C PHE A 358 18.30 5.44 -16.45
N TYR A 359 18.09 4.21 -15.96
CA TYR A 359 16.81 3.54 -16.08
C TYR A 359 15.68 4.39 -15.45
N TYR A 360 14.51 4.40 -16.09
CA TYR A 360 13.48 5.40 -15.82
C TYR A 360 13.01 5.40 -14.36
N LEU A 361 12.67 4.24 -13.79
CA LEU A 361 12.20 4.12 -12.40
C LEU A 361 13.17 4.73 -11.39
N GLN A 362 14.48 4.51 -11.56
CA GLN A 362 15.48 5.10 -10.66
C GLN A 362 15.64 6.62 -10.87
N ARG A 363 15.32 7.13 -12.05
CA ARG A 363 15.55 8.52 -12.45
C ARG A 363 14.32 9.40 -12.23
N THR A 364 13.13 8.80 -12.12
CA THR A 364 11.86 9.47 -11.79
C THR A 364 11.39 9.21 -10.36
N ASP A 365 12.18 8.50 -9.56
CA ASP A 365 11.83 8.21 -8.18
C ASP A 365 11.49 9.50 -7.40
N GLY A 366 10.37 9.48 -6.67
CA GLY A 366 9.84 10.65 -5.95
C GLY A 366 9.40 11.83 -6.83
N LEU A 367 9.20 11.65 -8.13
CA LEU A 367 8.68 12.70 -9.01
C LEU A 367 7.30 12.32 -9.53
N ASN A 368 6.35 13.27 -9.54
CA ASN A 368 5.04 13.12 -10.19
C ASN A 368 5.15 12.57 -11.64
N ILE A 369 6.21 12.94 -12.35
CA ILE A 369 6.42 12.45 -13.71
C ILE A 369 6.59 10.91 -13.81
N ARG A 370 6.93 10.21 -12.72
CA ARG A 370 6.91 8.74 -12.67
C ARG A 370 5.51 8.22 -12.96
N PHE A 371 4.52 8.74 -12.25
CA PHE A 371 3.12 8.33 -12.36
C PHE A 371 2.58 8.66 -13.74
N SER A 372 2.90 9.85 -14.25
CA SER A 372 2.58 10.24 -15.63
C SER A 372 3.19 9.32 -16.69
N LEU A 373 4.31 8.64 -16.40
CA LEU A 373 4.97 7.70 -17.33
C LEU A 373 4.37 6.29 -17.26
N GLU A 374 4.04 5.79 -16.07
CA GLU A 374 3.29 4.54 -15.89
C GLU A 374 1.92 4.64 -16.60
N GLY A 375 1.31 5.83 -16.52
CA GLY A 375 0.11 6.23 -17.27
C GLY A 375 0.29 6.43 -18.79
N ASN A 376 1.38 5.96 -19.42
CA ASN A 376 1.55 6.05 -20.88
C ASN A 376 1.64 4.69 -21.57
N SER A 377 0.76 4.46 -22.55
CA SER A 377 0.84 3.31 -23.47
C SER A 377 1.34 3.68 -24.88
N PHE A 378 1.83 2.71 -25.65
CA PHE A 378 2.22 2.95 -27.05
C PHE A 378 0.98 3.22 -27.92
N GLY A 379 -0.16 2.64 -27.55
CA GLY A 379 -1.47 2.95 -28.12
C GLY A 379 -1.84 4.43 -27.98
N GLU A 380 -1.76 4.97 -26.76
CA GLU A 380 -2.02 6.39 -26.52
C GLU A 380 -0.98 7.29 -27.18
N LEU A 381 0.30 6.91 -27.17
CA LEU A 381 1.34 7.67 -27.86
C LEU A 381 1.03 7.79 -29.37
N ALA A 382 0.53 6.71 -29.97
CA ALA A 382 0.06 6.72 -31.34
C ALA A 382 -1.17 7.62 -31.52
N ARG A 383 -2.14 7.62 -30.59
CA ARG A 383 -3.32 8.50 -30.64
C ARG A 383 -2.95 9.99 -30.53
N ARG A 384 -2.07 10.34 -29.61
CA ARG A 384 -1.62 11.73 -29.34
C ARG A 384 -0.83 12.32 -30.52
N ASN A 385 -0.11 11.49 -31.27
CA ASN A 385 0.82 11.93 -32.32
C ASN A 385 0.39 11.62 -33.77
N THR A 386 -0.76 10.98 -33.96
CA THR A 386 -1.26 10.60 -35.30
C THR A 386 -2.77 10.86 -35.42
N SER A 387 -3.39 10.43 -36.52
CA SER A 387 -4.85 10.52 -36.69
C SER A 387 -5.64 9.30 -36.17
N VAL A 388 -5.01 8.41 -35.39
CA VAL A 388 -5.66 7.21 -34.82
C VAL A 388 -6.47 7.57 -33.59
N GLN A 389 -7.65 6.94 -33.44
CA GLN A 389 -8.55 7.18 -32.31
C GLN A 389 -9.04 5.89 -31.62
N GLY A 390 -8.76 4.69 -32.14
CA GLY A 390 -9.22 3.43 -31.56
C GLY A 390 -8.25 2.28 -31.83
N THR A 391 -7.37 2.01 -30.87
CA THR A 391 -6.46 0.87 -30.77
C THR A 391 -6.68 0.18 -29.45
N MET A 392 -6.32 -1.10 -29.32
CA MET A 392 -6.20 -1.70 -27.99
C MET A 392 -5.22 -0.89 -27.13
N GLY A 393 -5.43 -0.89 -25.80
CA GLY A 393 -4.55 -0.21 -24.85
C GLY A 393 -3.14 -0.79 -24.95
N ASN A 394 -3.05 -2.13 -24.92
CA ASN A 394 -1.88 -2.84 -25.41
C ASN A 394 -1.96 -3.01 -26.93
N ILE A 395 -1.23 -2.17 -27.68
CA ILE A 395 -1.27 -2.18 -29.15
C ILE A 395 -0.66 -3.45 -29.79
N PHE A 396 -0.03 -4.32 -28.99
CA PHE A 396 0.43 -5.64 -29.44
C PHE A 396 -0.67 -6.71 -29.42
N GLU A 397 -1.87 -6.36 -28.97
CA GLU A 397 -3.07 -7.22 -28.96
C GLU A 397 -4.05 -6.85 -30.10
N PHE A 398 -5.05 -7.69 -30.30
CA PHE A 398 -6.05 -7.53 -31.36
C PHE A 398 -7.46 -7.61 -30.77
N ALA A 399 -8.31 -6.65 -31.13
CA ALA A 399 -9.73 -6.65 -30.77
C ALA A 399 -10.55 -7.56 -31.70
N ASP A 400 -11.29 -8.51 -31.15
CA ASP A 400 -12.28 -9.30 -31.90
C ASP A 400 -13.43 -8.42 -32.40
N PHE A 401 -13.86 -7.45 -31.58
CA PHE A 401 -14.89 -6.47 -31.91
C PHE A 401 -14.45 -5.04 -31.63
N ILE A 402 -14.88 -4.11 -32.48
CA ILE A 402 -14.62 -2.68 -32.31
C ILE A 402 -15.96 -1.95 -32.33
N PHE A 403 -16.20 -1.18 -31.28
CA PHE A 403 -17.43 -0.43 -31.04
C PHE A 403 -17.14 1.07 -30.89
N ASP A 404 -18.16 1.86 -31.20
CA ASP A 404 -18.23 3.31 -31.01
C ASP A 404 -19.68 3.70 -30.66
N PRO A 405 -19.96 4.95 -30.24
CA PRO A 405 -21.33 5.37 -29.90
C PRO A 405 -22.35 5.28 -31.05
N SER A 406 -21.90 5.09 -32.29
CA SER A 406 -22.77 4.92 -33.47
C SER A 406 -23.03 3.46 -33.82
N SER A 407 -22.42 2.52 -33.09
CA SER A 407 -22.48 1.09 -33.35
C SER A 407 -23.91 0.55 -33.18
N ALA A 408 -24.30 -0.35 -34.10
CA ALA A 408 -25.67 -0.82 -34.18
C ALA A 408 -25.96 -1.97 -33.20
N PHE A 409 -26.96 -1.79 -32.34
CA PHE A 409 -27.45 -2.82 -31.43
C PHE A 409 -28.08 -4.02 -32.14
N GLY A 410 -27.85 -5.22 -31.60
CA GLY A 410 -28.47 -6.47 -32.05
C GLY A 410 -27.84 -7.11 -33.30
N ALA A 411 -26.72 -6.58 -33.81
CA ALA A 411 -25.92 -7.30 -34.79
C ALA A 411 -25.28 -8.51 -34.11
N VAL A 412 -25.65 -9.71 -34.57
CA VAL A 412 -25.15 -10.99 -34.04
C VAL A 412 -23.98 -11.44 -34.90
N ASP A 413 -22.83 -11.72 -34.28
CA ASP A 413 -21.73 -12.40 -34.97
C ASP A 413 -22.19 -13.81 -35.43
N PRO A 414 -21.47 -14.48 -36.34
CA PRO A 414 -21.82 -15.84 -36.75
C PRO A 414 -21.83 -16.90 -35.61
N GLN A 415 -21.31 -16.56 -34.43
CA GLN A 415 -21.10 -17.42 -33.27
C GLN A 415 -22.07 -17.14 -32.10
N GLY A 416 -22.90 -16.09 -32.18
CA GLY A 416 -23.92 -15.73 -31.20
C GLY A 416 -23.63 -14.47 -30.36
N ALA A 417 -22.44 -13.85 -30.43
CA ALA A 417 -22.13 -12.64 -29.66
C ALA A 417 -22.84 -11.42 -30.23
N SER A 418 -23.24 -10.47 -29.37
CA SER A 418 -24.01 -9.30 -29.79
C SER A 418 -23.88 -8.11 -28.83
N LEU A 419 -24.16 -6.91 -29.34
CA LEU A 419 -24.29 -5.69 -28.54
C LEU A 419 -25.77 -5.46 -28.15
N LEU A 420 -26.04 -5.39 -26.85
CA LEU A 420 -27.36 -5.18 -26.25
C LEU A 420 -27.52 -3.73 -25.76
N ALA A 421 -28.76 -3.26 -25.67
CA ALA A 421 -29.10 -1.98 -25.07
C ALA A 421 -29.96 -2.21 -23.82
N LEU A 422 -29.50 -1.72 -22.67
CA LEU A 422 -30.19 -1.80 -21.39
C LEU A 422 -31.19 -0.65 -21.22
N GLY A 423 -32.11 -0.80 -20.26
CA GLY A 423 -33.21 0.15 -20.06
C GLY A 423 -32.80 1.53 -19.53
N ASP A 424 -31.59 1.62 -18.98
CA ASP A 424 -30.91 2.83 -18.49
C ASP A 424 -30.06 3.53 -19.55
N GLY A 425 -29.96 2.97 -20.76
CA GLY A 425 -29.15 3.48 -21.86
C GLY A 425 -27.78 2.82 -22.03
N THR A 426 -27.39 1.91 -21.12
CA THR A 426 -26.09 1.21 -21.19
C THR A 426 -26.01 0.29 -22.40
N ALA A 427 -24.92 0.38 -23.16
CA ALA A 427 -24.54 -0.57 -24.18
C ALA A 427 -23.79 -1.74 -23.52
N GLN A 428 -24.22 -2.98 -23.75
CA GLN A 428 -23.60 -4.16 -23.15
C GLN A 428 -23.15 -5.13 -24.23
N PHE A 429 -21.87 -5.46 -24.27
CA PHE A 429 -21.38 -6.60 -25.04
C PHE A 429 -21.81 -7.90 -24.35
N PHE A 430 -22.22 -8.89 -25.13
CA PHE A 430 -22.68 -10.16 -24.60
C PHE A 430 -22.31 -11.31 -25.54
N ASP A 431 -21.47 -12.22 -25.05
CA ASP A 431 -21.20 -13.52 -25.65
C ASP A 431 -21.87 -14.63 -24.84
N PRO A 432 -22.91 -15.31 -25.36
CA PRO A 432 -23.61 -16.36 -24.63
C PRO A 432 -22.73 -17.58 -24.26
N LEU A 433 -21.51 -17.65 -24.79
CA LEU A 433 -20.54 -18.70 -24.51
C LEU A 433 -19.36 -18.24 -23.65
N HIS A 434 -19.25 -16.95 -23.33
CA HIS A 434 -18.16 -16.35 -22.54
C HIS A 434 -16.77 -16.85 -22.97
N ARG A 435 -16.46 -16.67 -24.26
CA ARG A 435 -15.26 -17.26 -24.88
C ARG A 435 -13.96 -16.51 -24.58
N GLY A 436 -14.00 -15.37 -23.88
CA GLY A 436 -12.86 -14.46 -23.76
C GLY A 436 -12.63 -13.73 -25.08
N LEU A 437 -13.61 -12.94 -25.54
CA LEU A 437 -13.50 -12.20 -26.79
C LEU A 437 -13.17 -10.75 -26.48
N ASN A 438 -11.97 -10.33 -26.87
CA ASN A 438 -11.47 -9.01 -26.54
C ASN A 438 -12.17 -7.95 -27.39
N ILE A 439 -12.60 -6.85 -26.79
CA ILE A 439 -13.26 -5.76 -27.48
C ILE A 439 -12.50 -4.45 -27.33
N LEU A 440 -12.74 -3.55 -28.29
CA LEU A 440 -12.34 -2.16 -28.22
C LEU A 440 -13.58 -1.30 -28.27
N PHE A 441 -13.87 -0.53 -27.22
CA PHE A 441 -14.83 0.55 -27.25
C PHE A 441 -14.11 1.90 -27.37
N ASN A 442 -14.50 2.71 -28.35
CA ASN A 442 -14.02 4.09 -28.48
C ASN A 442 -15.20 5.06 -28.43
N GLY A 443 -15.37 5.69 -27.27
CA GLY A 443 -16.41 6.66 -26.94
C GLY A 443 -16.34 7.96 -27.74
N GLY A 444 -17.30 8.83 -27.46
CA GLY A 444 -17.49 10.11 -28.14
C GLY A 444 -17.23 11.30 -27.23
N PRO A 445 -17.81 12.47 -27.56
CA PRO A 445 -17.75 13.66 -26.72
C PRO A 445 -18.99 13.79 -25.81
N ARG A 446 -19.59 12.68 -25.39
CA ARG A 446 -20.83 12.62 -24.62
C ARG A 446 -20.70 11.53 -23.58
N ASP A 447 -21.44 11.68 -22.48
CA ASP A 447 -21.66 10.68 -21.45
C ASP A 447 -22.08 9.32 -22.06
N ASP A 448 -21.13 8.42 -22.17
CA ASP A 448 -21.25 7.08 -22.70
C ASP A 448 -21.36 6.07 -21.54
N LYS A 449 -22.21 5.04 -21.72
CA LYS A 449 -22.35 3.94 -20.76
C LYS A 449 -22.08 2.63 -21.48
N PHE A 450 -20.98 1.96 -21.14
CA PHE A 450 -20.57 0.74 -21.80
C PHE A 450 -20.17 -0.35 -20.79
N ARG A 451 -20.58 -1.59 -21.07
CA ARG A 451 -20.21 -2.78 -20.29
C ARG A 451 -19.69 -3.90 -21.20
N GLY A 452 -18.53 -4.46 -20.85
CA GLY A 452 -17.94 -5.65 -21.47
C GLY A 452 -18.55 -6.96 -20.98
N ASP A 453 -17.89 -8.07 -21.28
CA ASP A 453 -18.29 -9.42 -20.86
C ASP A 453 -17.06 -10.16 -20.34
N VAL A 454 -16.67 -11.29 -20.95
CA VAL A 454 -15.40 -11.95 -20.66
C VAL A 454 -14.44 -11.69 -21.82
N GLY A 455 -13.25 -11.15 -21.54
CA GLY A 455 -12.18 -10.85 -22.50
C GLY A 455 -11.25 -9.76 -21.96
N ASP A 456 -10.04 -9.64 -22.52
CA ASP A 456 -9.12 -8.55 -22.16
C ASP A 456 -9.49 -7.32 -23.00
N ASP A 457 -10.35 -6.46 -22.46
CA ASP A 457 -11.01 -5.39 -23.18
C ASP A 457 -10.24 -4.07 -23.11
N THR A 458 -10.52 -3.17 -24.05
CA THR A 458 -10.03 -1.79 -24.01
C THR A 458 -11.19 -0.83 -24.22
N MET A 459 -11.36 0.13 -23.33
CA MET A 459 -12.42 1.13 -23.43
C MET A 459 -11.86 2.55 -23.25
N PHE A 460 -12.20 3.45 -24.16
CA PHE A 460 -11.93 4.88 -24.04
C PHE A 460 -13.25 5.63 -23.93
N GLY A 461 -13.45 6.44 -22.89
CA GLY A 461 -14.58 7.35 -22.75
C GLY A 461 -14.43 8.57 -23.67
N ASN A 462 -13.25 9.21 -23.61
CA ASN A 462 -12.84 10.41 -24.34
C ASN A 462 -13.30 11.73 -23.72
N ASP A 463 -14.40 12.36 -24.17
CA ASP A 463 -14.92 13.54 -23.46
C ASP A 463 -16.35 13.22 -22.97
N GLY A 464 -16.71 13.69 -21.77
CA GLY A 464 -18.03 13.44 -21.19
C GLY A 464 -17.88 12.84 -19.80
N ASN A 465 -18.99 12.64 -19.11
CA ASN A 465 -18.98 11.91 -17.83
C ASN A 465 -19.39 10.46 -18.13
N ASP A 466 -18.40 9.62 -18.40
CA ASP A 466 -18.55 8.27 -18.89
C ASP A 466 -18.68 7.26 -17.75
N ARG A 467 -19.36 6.15 -18.02
CA ARG A 467 -19.44 5.00 -17.11
C ARG A 467 -19.04 3.74 -17.85
N LEU A 468 -17.86 3.22 -17.56
CA LEU A 468 -17.25 2.09 -18.23
C LEU A 468 -17.07 0.93 -17.26
N ASP A 469 -17.39 -0.28 -17.71
CA ASP A 469 -17.40 -1.51 -16.91
C ASP A 469 -16.74 -2.61 -17.75
N GLY A 470 -15.52 -3.03 -17.36
CA GLY A 470 -14.68 -3.98 -18.09
C GLY A 470 -15.28 -5.37 -18.14
N GLY A 471 -15.54 -5.95 -16.97
CA GLY A 471 -16.19 -7.25 -16.84
C GLY A 471 -15.26 -8.29 -16.22
N GLU A 472 -14.99 -9.39 -16.92
CA GLU A 472 -13.95 -10.34 -16.51
C GLU A 472 -12.84 -10.39 -17.56
N GLY A 473 -11.58 -10.36 -17.14
CA GLY A 473 -10.41 -10.32 -18.02
C GLY A 473 -9.44 -9.21 -17.60
N ASP A 474 -8.27 -9.14 -18.23
CA ASP A 474 -7.27 -8.10 -17.90
C ASP A 474 -7.58 -6.83 -18.69
N ASP A 475 -8.45 -5.98 -18.15
CA ASP A 475 -9.07 -4.86 -18.86
C ASP A 475 -8.24 -3.57 -18.81
N ARG A 476 -8.44 -2.71 -19.82
CA ARG A 476 -7.83 -1.36 -19.87
C ARG A 476 -8.88 -0.30 -20.11
N LEU A 477 -9.21 0.47 -19.08
CA LEU A 477 -10.22 1.51 -19.14
C LEU A 477 -9.58 2.89 -18.98
N PHE A 478 -9.93 3.78 -19.89
CA PHE A 478 -9.48 5.17 -19.91
C PHE A 478 -10.72 6.05 -19.93
N GLY A 479 -10.98 6.80 -18.86
CA GLY A 479 -12.08 7.75 -18.77
C GLY A 479 -11.92 8.86 -19.80
N GLY A 480 -10.89 9.68 -19.64
CA GLY A 480 -10.60 10.81 -20.51
C GLY A 480 -10.91 12.12 -19.80
N ASN A 481 -11.55 13.06 -20.49
CA ASN A 481 -11.95 14.34 -19.91
C ASN A 481 -13.38 14.26 -19.39
N GLY A 482 -13.60 14.72 -18.16
CA GLY A 482 -14.92 14.76 -17.52
C GLY A 482 -14.89 13.95 -16.23
N ASP A 483 -16.01 13.91 -15.49
CA ASP A 483 -16.06 13.15 -14.24
C ASP A 483 -16.54 11.72 -14.55
N ASP A 484 -15.61 10.79 -14.68
CA ASP A 484 -15.82 9.42 -15.16
C ASP A 484 -16.01 8.42 -14.00
N ILE A 485 -16.67 7.30 -14.29
CA ILE A 485 -16.82 6.18 -13.35
C ILE A 485 -16.37 4.88 -14.03
N LEU A 486 -15.29 4.29 -13.52
CA LEU A 486 -14.64 3.11 -14.08
C LEU A 486 -14.80 1.90 -13.15
N PHE A 487 -15.16 0.76 -13.71
CA PHE A 487 -15.17 -0.54 -13.04
C PHE A 487 -14.30 -1.50 -13.85
N GLY A 488 -13.21 -2.01 -13.26
CA GLY A 488 -12.39 -3.05 -13.89
C GLY A 488 -13.15 -4.37 -13.93
N GLY A 489 -13.40 -4.92 -12.74
CA GLY A 489 -14.16 -6.15 -12.57
C GLY A 489 -13.26 -7.24 -12.03
N ASN A 490 -13.26 -8.43 -12.64
CA ASN A 490 -12.35 -9.50 -12.22
C ASN A 490 -11.17 -9.60 -13.20
N GLY A 491 -9.94 -9.41 -12.75
CA GLY A 491 -8.76 -9.50 -13.61
C GLY A 491 -7.56 -8.79 -13.00
N ASP A 492 -6.48 -8.64 -13.77
CA ASP A 492 -5.44 -7.66 -13.47
C ASP A 492 -5.66 -6.44 -14.41
N ASP A 493 -6.34 -5.41 -13.89
CA ASP A 493 -6.90 -4.28 -14.65
C ASP A 493 -6.02 -3.01 -14.61
N ASP A 494 -6.02 -2.22 -15.68
CA ASP A 494 -5.38 -0.90 -15.76
C ASP A 494 -6.45 0.17 -15.99
N LEU A 495 -6.77 0.91 -14.92
CA LEU A 495 -7.84 1.91 -14.90
C LEU A 495 -7.27 3.32 -14.76
N ARG A 496 -7.65 4.20 -15.68
CA ARG A 496 -7.15 5.59 -15.74
C ARG A 496 -8.30 6.57 -15.86
N GLY A 497 -8.51 7.41 -14.85
CA GLY A 497 -9.53 8.46 -14.86
C GLY A 497 -9.23 9.50 -15.94
N GLY A 498 -8.14 10.24 -15.77
CA GLY A 498 -7.74 11.33 -16.66
C GLY A 498 -8.03 12.68 -16.02
N PRO A 499 -8.28 13.75 -16.80
CA PRO A 499 -8.72 15.02 -16.23
C PRO A 499 -10.19 15.01 -15.82
N GLY A 500 -10.49 15.17 -14.54
CA GLY A 500 -11.84 14.96 -14.02
C GLY A 500 -11.88 14.82 -12.50
N ASN A 501 -13.06 14.68 -11.92
CA ASN A 501 -13.19 14.13 -10.57
C ASN A 501 -13.73 12.71 -10.70
N ASP A 502 -12.83 11.75 -10.86
CA ASP A 502 -13.13 10.41 -11.33
C ASP A 502 -13.37 9.44 -10.17
N ALA A 503 -14.16 8.41 -10.44
CA ALA A 503 -14.43 7.34 -9.48
C ALA A 503 -14.01 5.99 -10.06
N ILE A 504 -13.03 5.35 -9.44
CA ILE A 504 -12.38 4.14 -9.97
C ILE A 504 -12.58 3.00 -8.97
N SER A 505 -13.10 1.88 -9.46
CA SER A 505 -13.18 0.63 -8.71
C SER A 505 -12.49 -0.47 -9.50
N THR A 506 -11.37 -0.99 -9.00
CA THR A 506 -10.64 -2.07 -9.69
C THR A 506 -11.43 -3.37 -9.66
N GLY A 507 -12.00 -3.70 -8.49
CA GLY A 507 -12.68 -4.98 -8.29
C GLY A 507 -11.72 -6.01 -7.69
N PRO A 508 -12.09 -7.30 -7.64
CA PRO A 508 -11.17 -8.35 -7.18
C PRO A 508 -10.24 -8.85 -8.31
N GLY A 509 -8.99 -9.16 -7.99
CA GLY A 509 -7.95 -9.48 -8.98
C GLY A 509 -6.95 -10.54 -8.51
N PHE A 510 -5.85 -10.76 -9.25
CA PHE A 510 -4.76 -11.64 -8.79
C PHE A 510 -3.58 -10.87 -8.17
N GLY A 511 -3.81 -9.60 -7.81
CA GLY A 511 -2.83 -8.71 -7.20
C GLY A 511 -1.93 -8.05 -8.25
N GLY A 512 -2.54 -7.44 -9.26
CA GLY A 512 -1.85 -6.78 -10.37
C GLY A 512 -2.62 -5.61 -10.96
N ASP A 513 -3.64 -5.11 -10.25
CA ASP A 513 -4.40 -3.95 -10.71
C ASP A 513 -3.57 -2.67 -10.58
N ILE A 514 -3.79 -1.74 -11.51
CA ILE A 514 -3.23 -0.39 -11.48
C ILE A 514 -4.39 0.60 -11.56
N ALA A 515 -4.49 1.49 -10.57
CA ALA A 515 -5.46 2.58 -10.54
C ALA A 515 -4.74 3.93 -10.62
N ILE A 516 -5.04 4.71 -11.65
CA ILE A 516 -4.51 6.05 -11.85
C ILE A 516 -5.69 7.04 -11.88
N GLY A 517 -5.78 7.92 -10.89
CA GLY A 517 -6.78 8.99 -10.84
C GLY A 517 -6.59 9.97 -12.00
N GLY A 518 -5.57 10.82 -11.91
CA GLY A 518 -5.24 11.78 -12.95
C GLY A 518 -5.22 13.21 -12.41
N GLU A 519 -5.82 14.16 -13.14
CA GLU A 519 -5.93 15.55 -12.66
C GLU A 519 -7.34 15.78 -12.10
N GLY A 520 -7.43 16.32 -10.89
CA GLY A 520 -8.70 16.61 -10.20
C GLY A 520 -8.86 15.70 -8.99
N ASN A 521 -9.98 15.81 -8.28
CA ASN A 521 -10.15 15.08 -7.02
C ASN A 521 -10.79 13.72 -7.31
N ASP A 522 -10.07 12.64 -7.10
CA ASP A 522 -10.48 11.30 -7.49
C ASP A 522 -10.88 10.44 -6.28
N PHE A 523 -11.69 9.42 -6.53
CA PHE A 523 -12.11 8.45 -5.52
C PHE A 523 -11.81 7.03 -6.00
N MET A 524 -10.79 6.40 -5.43
CA MET A 524 -10.29 5.09 -5.85
C MET A 524 -10.57 4.04 -4.79
N VAL A 525 -11.03 2.86 -5.24
CA VAL A 525 -11.34 1.72 -4.38
C VAL A 525 -10.80 0.43 -4.97
N GLY A 526 -10.02 -0.31 -4.19
CA GLY A 526 -9.59 -1.66 -4.50
C GLY A 526 -10.45 -2.75 -3.86
N GLY A 527 -10.32 -3.95 -4.40
CA GLY A 527 -10.88 -5.17 -3.81
C GLY A 527 -10.04 -5.73 -2.65
N ASP A 528 -10.17 -7.03 -2.40
CA ASP A 528 -9.38 -7.76 -1.39
C ASP A 528 -7.95 -8.10 -1.88
N ASP A 529 -7.62 -7.73 -3.12
CA ASP A 529 -6.40 -8.10 -3.83
C ASP A 529 -5.51 -6.86 -4.07
N GLY A 530 -4.21 -7.06 -4.25
CA GLY A 530 -3.24 -5.96 -4.36
C GLY A 530 -3.51 -5.05 -5.56
N VAL A 531 -3.49 -3.75 -5.30
CA VAL A 531 -3.62 -2.67 -6.29
C VAL A 531 -2.47 -1.70 -6.08
N GLU A 532 -1.83 -1.24 -7.14
CA GLU A 532 -0.94 -0.06 -7.09
C GLU A 532 -1.76 1.19 -7.43
N TYR A 533 -1.75 2.18 -6.53
CA TYR A 533 -2.55 3.41 -6.69
C TYR A 533 -1.69 4.62 -6.97
N PHE A 534 -2.16 5.46 -7.87
CA PHE A 534 -1.60 6.76 -8.18
C PHE A 534 -2.74 7.79 -8.20
N GLY A 535 -2.86 8.64 -7.17
CA GLY A 535 -3.85 9.73 -7.15
C GLY A 535 -3.59 10.75 -8.23
N GLY A 536 -2.42 11.39 -8.16
CA GLY A 536 -2.04 12.45 -9.09
C GLY A 536 -2.33 13.83 -8.50
N PRO A 537 -2.43 14.89 -9.31
CA PRO A 537 -2.75 16.21 -8.78
C PRO A 537 -4.23 16.35 -8.39
N GLY A 538 -4.52 16.63 -7.12
CA GLY A 538 -5.89 16.74 -6.62
C GLY A 538 -5.98 16.46 -5.14
N ASP A 539 -7.15 16.67 -4.53
CA ASP A 539 -7.41 16.15 -3.18
C ASP A 539 -8.15 14.81 -3.32
N ASP A 540 -7.39 13.72 -3.32
CA ASP A 540 -7.87 12.38 -3.66
C ASP A 540 -8.30 11.58 -2.42
N VAL A 541 -9.17 10.60 -2.64
CA VAL A 541 -9.56 9.64 -1.60
C VAL A 541 -9.28 8.23 -2.09
N ILE A 542 -8.33 7.56 -1.44
CA ILE A 542 -7.91 6.20 -1.75
C ILE A 542 -8.38 5.27 -0.64
N VAL A 543 -9.05 4.19 -1.03
CA VAL A 543 -9.57 3.16 -0.13
C VAL A 543 -9.13 1.79 -0.61
N ASP A 544 -8.11 1.25 0.02
CA ASP A 544 -7.67 -0.12 -0.19
C ASP A 544 -8.39 -1.10 0.74
N GLY A 545 -8.71 -2.28 0.20
CA GLY A 545 -9.28 -3.42 0.91
C GLY A 545 -8.29 -4.59 1.08
N ALA A 546 -7.11 -4.50 0.49
CA ALA A 546 -6.23 -5.63 0.29
C ALA A 546 -5.33 -5.98 1.49
N MET A 547 -5.10 -7.28 1.70
CA MET A 547 -4.05 -7.76 2.63
C MET A 547 -2.63 -7.72 2.04
N ARG A 548 -2.49 -7.17 0.83
CA ARG A 548 -1.29 -7.17 -0.01
C ARG A 548 -1.24 -5.91 -0.87
N SER A 549 -1.18 -4.74 -0.24
CA SER A 549 -1.05 -3.50 -1.00
C SER A 549 0.34 -3.40 -1.64
N GLU A 550 0.34 -3.21 -2.95
CA GLU A 550 1.44 -2.68 -3.75
C GLU A 550 1.34 -1.14 -3.66
N GLY A 551 2.46 -0.40 -3.61
CA GLY A 551 2.49 0.96 -3.02
C GLY A 551 1.34 1.91 -3.37
N ILE A 552 0.84 2.63 -2.36
CA ILE A 552 -0.18 3.68 -2.52
C ILE A 552 0.52 5.03 -2.58
N PHE A 553 0.31 5.78 -3.66
CA PHE A 553 0.86 7.12 -3.83
C PHE A 553 -0.30 8.12 -4.02
N GLY A 554 -0.50 9.03 -3.06
CA GLY A 554 -1.48 10.11 -3.19
C GLY A 554 -1.07 11.07 -4.31
N GLY A 555 0.12 11.65 -4.19
CA GLY A 555 0.64 12.61 -5.15
C GLY A 555 0.43 14.04 -4.66
N PRO A 556 0.43 15.06 -5.52
CA PRO A 556 0.30 16.43 -5.05
C PRO A 556 -1.15 16.83 -4.72
N GLY A 557 -1.41 17.21 -3.47
CA GLY A 557 -2.67 17.80 -3.02
C GLY A 557 -3.06 17.21 -1.66
N ASP A 558 -4.20 17.59 -1.06
CA ASP A 558 -4.53 17.10 0.29
C ASP A 558 -5.25 15.75 0.20
N ASP A 559 -4.51 14.65 0.28
CA ASP A 559 -5.06 13.31 0.05
C ASP A 559 -5.55 12.63 1.33
N TRP A 560 -6.55 11.77 1.19
CA TRP A 560 -6.98 10.84 2.23
C TRP A 560 -6.73 9.40 1.80
N ILE A 561 -5.80 8.74 2.48
CA ILE A 561 -5.46 7.34 2.22
C ILE A 561 -5.93 6.45 3.35
N TYR A 562 -6.72 5.43 3.00
CA TYR A 562 -7.11 4.33 3.86
C TYR A 562 -6.65 3.00 3.27
N ASP A 563 -5.66 2.36 3.88
CA ASP A 563 -4.96 1.18 3.32
C ASP A 563 -5.55 -0.18 3.73
N GLY A 564 -6.63 -0.19 4.51
CA GLY A 564 -7.28 -1.45 4.90
C GLY A 564 -6.42 -2.37 5.79
N ASP A 565 -6.78 -3.65 5.86
CA ASP A 565 -6.18 -4.64 6.78
C ASP A 565 -4.99 -5.35 6.09
N GLY A 566 -3.75 -5.34 6.61
CA GLY A 566 -2.68 -6.04 5.88
C GLY A 566 -1.23 -5.89 6.36
N HIS A 567 -0.30 -6.39 5.54
CA HIS A 567 1.09 -5.95 5.58
C HIS A 567 1.28 -5.06 4.37
N ASP A 568 1.52 -3.79 4.60
CA ASP A 568 1.53 -2.82 3.52
C ASP A 568 2.92 -2.67 2.88
N GLY A 569 2.92 -2.62 1.54
CA GLY A 569 4.10 -2.28 0.74
C GLY A 569 4.48 -0.81 0.92
N GLY A 570 3.48 0.05 1.14
CA GLY A 570 3.64 1.34 1.77
C GLY A 570 2.60 2.41 1.41
N ILE A 571 2.30 3.29 2.37
CA ILE A 571 1.38 4.42 2.25
C ILE A 571 2.19 5.71 2.08
N PHE A 572 2.23 6.25 0.87
CA PHE A 572 2.92 7.49 0.54
C PHE A 572 1.89 8.59 0.31
N GLY A 573 1.96 9.66 1.12
CA GLY A 573 1.15 10.86 0.92
C GLY A 573 1.41 11.47 -0.46
N ASP A 574 2.69 11.60 -0.83
CA ASP A 574 3.10 12.20 -2.09
C ASP A 574 3.64 11.19 -3.13
N ASN A 575 4.78 11.52 -3.75
CA ASN A 575 5.30 10.89 -4.97
C ASN A 575 6.17 9.65 -4.72
N GLY A 576 6.37 9.24 -3.48
CA GLY A 576 7.08 8.02 -3.11
C GLY A 576 8.57 8.03 -3.45
N ASN A 577 9.36 8.82 -2.73
CA ASN A 577 10.81 8.90 -2.86
C ASN A 577 11.51 7.79 -2.04
N VAL A 578 11.76 6.64 -2.66
CA VAL A 578 12.26 5.43 -1.99
C VAL A 578 13.75 5.53 -1.57
N PHE A 579 14.50 6.52 -2.09
CA PHE A 579 15.90 6.81 -1.68
C PHE A 579 16.03 7.83 -0.53
N ASP A 580 15.00 7.87 0.32
CA ASP A 580 14.95 8.51 1.63
C ASP A 580 16.04 8.00 2.59
N LEU A 581 17.26 8.50 2.44
CA LEU A 581 18.27 8.33 3.48
C LEU A 581 19.17 9.53 3.75
N LEU A 582 18.94 10.73 3.18
CA LEU A 582 19.54 12.04 3.58
C LEU A 582 19.59 13.11 2.45
N ALA A 583 19.18 12.82 1.21
CA ALA A 583 19.53 13.67 0.06
C ALA A 583 18.47 14.68 -0.42
N GLY A 584 17.31 14.74 0.24
CA GLY A 584 16.28 15.74 -0.04
C GLY A 584 14.92 15.17 0.32
N LEU A 585 14.46 15.46 1.53
CA LEU A 585 13.04 15.36 1.85
C LEU A 585 12.28 16.13 0.78
N ASP A 586 11.20 15.58 0.24
CA ASP A 586 10.37 16.34 -0.68
C ASP A 586 9.83 17.55 0.08
N LYS A 587 9.92 18.72 -0.54
CA LYS A 587 9.46 19.98 0.08
C LYS A 587 8.14 20.44 -0.49
N GLU A 588 7.74 19.82 -1.59
CA GLU A 588 6.58 20.16 -2.37
C GLU A 588 5.67 18.93 -2.27
N GLY A 589 4.60 19.04 -1.50
CA GLY A 589 3.66 17.94 -1.27
C GLY A 589 2.39 18.40 -0.56
N GLY A 590 1.48 17.45 -0.38
CA GLY A 590 0.15 17.53 0.21
C GLY A 590 0.10 17.68 1.71
N ASP A 591 -1.03 18.10 2.29
CA ASP A 591 -1.25 17.91 3.74
C ASP A 591 -2.10 16.65 3.96
N ASP A 592 -1.48 15.48 3.98
CA ASP A 592 -2.22 14.25 3.79
C ASP A 592 -2.80 13.68 5.08
N VAL A 593 -3.82 12.84 4.92
CA VAL A 593 -4.38 12.03 6.01
C VAL A 593 -4.14 10.56 5.70
N LEU A 594 -3.22 9.97 6.46
CA LEU A 594 -2.74 8.62 6.20
C LEU A 594 -3.26 7.67 7.29
N GLY A 595 -4.03 6.66 6.93
CA GLY A 595 -4.56 5.67 7.87
C GLY A 595 -4.42 4.23 7.40
N GLY A 596 -3.81 3.41 8.25
CA GLY A 596 -3.83 1.94 8.10
C GLY A 596 -5.01 1.28 8.81
N GLY A 597 -5.37 0.07 8.39
CA GLY A 597 -6.21 -0.85 9.16
C GLY A 597 -5.38 -1.72 10.11
N PRO A 598 -5.91 -2.85 10.60
CA PRO A 598 -5.14 -3.79 11.42
C PRO A 598 -4.00 -4.43 10.63
N GLY A 599 -2.75 -4.27 11.08
CA GLY A 599 -1.65 -4.64 10.21
C GLY A 599 -0.23 -4.33 10.67
N GLN A 600 0.67 -4.45 9.72
CA GLN A 600 1.94 -3.76 9.79
C GLN A 600 1.85 -2.62 8.80
N ASP A 601 1.72 -1.39 9.32
CA ASP A 601 1.48 -0.25 8.47
C ASP A 601 2.69 0.68 8.43
N ASN A 602 2.97 1.26 7.28
CA ASN A 602 4.09 2.13 7.02
C ASN A 602 3.58 3.41 6.33
N HIS A 603 3.53 4.48 7.09
CA HIS A 603 3.05 5.79 6.67
C HIS A 603 4.26 6.67 6.36
N TRP A 604 4.30 7.21 5.15
CA TRP A 604 5.26 8.23 4.70
C TRP A 604 4.47 9.47 4.30
N GLY A 605 4.54 10.51 5.14
CA GLY A 605 3.98 11.84 4.86
C GLY A 605 4.73 12.55 3.73
N GLU A 606 6.06 12.40 3.71
CA GLU A 606 6.94 13.05 2.73
C GLU A 606 6.99 14.57 2.85
N GLY A 607 6.14 15.33 2.17
CA GLY A 607 6.19 16.79 2.16
C GLY A 607 4.84 17.44 2.46
N GLY A 608 4.78 18.27 3.50
CA GLY A 608 3.57 19.00 3.88
C GLY A 608 3.26 18.82 5.36
N ASP A 609 2.10 19.30 5.84
CA ASP A 609 1.72 19.17 7.24
C ASP A 609 0.75 17.98 7.42
N ASP A 610 1.30 16.77 7.56
CA ASP A 610 0.53 15.53 7.47
C ASP A 610 -0.15 15.12 8.79
N ILE A 611 -1.19 14.28 8.69
CA ILE A 611 -1.88 13.68 9.82
C ILE A 611 -1.96 12.17 9.63
N MET A 612 -1.16 11.44 10.38
CA MET A 612 -1.27 9.99 10.47
C MET A 612 -2.33 9.58 11.50
N LEU A 613 -3.10 8.53 11.17
CA LEU A 613 -4.14 7.96 12.00
C LEU A 613 -3.63 6.70 12.69
N MET A 614 -3.93 6.55 13.99
CA MET A 614 -3.59 5.33 14.72
C MET A 614 -4.41 4.14 14.22
N SER A 615 -3.73 3.01 14.01
CA SER A 615 -4.30 1.72 13.62
C SER A 615 -3.85 0.57 14.53
N GLU A 616 -4.47 -0.61 14.40
CA GLU A 616 -4.08 -1.80 15.16
C GLU A 616 -2.82 -2.45 14.57
N GLY A 617 -1.86 -2.84 15.40
CA GLY A 617 -0.70 -3.63 14.97
C GLY A 617 0.61 -2.88 15.13
N SER A 618 1.53 -3.03 14.18
CA SER A 618 2.87 -2.42 14.28
C SER A 618 3.07 -1.36 13.21
N ASN A 619 3.01 -0.10 13.62
CA ASN A 619 2.99 1.02 12.68
C ASN A 619 4.32 1.76 12.64
N LYS A 620 4.69 2.27 11.46
CA LYS A 620 5.76 3.24 11.28
C LYS A 620 5.15 4.53 10.77
N PHE A 621 5.39 5.62 11.48
CA PHE A 621 4.95 6.96 11.12
C PHE A 621 6.18 7.79 10.77
N PHE A 622 6.37 8.02 9.48
CA PHE A 622 7.42 8.87 8.93
C PHE A 622 6.76 10.17 8.46
N GLY A 623 6.88 11.26 9.23
CA GLY A 623 6.31 12.55 8.83
C GLY A 623 7.15 13.25 7.76
N ASP A 624 8.47 13.19 7.92
CA ASP A 624 9.44 13.77 6.98
C ASP A 624 9.42 15.31 6.95
N TYR A 625 8.99 16.00 5.90
CA TYR A 625 9.12 17.46 5.78
C TYR A 625 7.80 18.21 5.97
N GLY A 626 7.63 18.76 7.17
CA GLY A 626 6.64 19.78 7.48
C GLY A 626 6.32 19.70 8.96
N PHE A 627 5.11 20.07 9.38
CA PHE A 627 4.69 19.90 10.77
C PHE A 627 3.65 18.78 10.89
N ASP A 628 4.14 17.59 11.20
CA ASP A 628 3.36 16.35 11.07
C ASP A 628 2.74 15.90 12.39
N TRP A 629 1.60 15.23 12.32
CA TRP A 629 0.81 14.80 13.46
C TRP A 629 0.53 13.31 13.46
N ILE A 630 0.47 12.72 14.65
CA ILE A 630 -0.25 11.47 14.90
C ILE A 630 -1.46 11.76 15.78
N THR A 631 -2.63 11.21 15.42
CA THR A 631 -3.85 11.29 16.25
C THR A 631 -4.43 9.92 16.57
N GLN A 632 -4.87 9.74 17.82
CA GLN A 632 -5.60 8.56 18.29
C GLN A 632 -7.12 8.70 18.20
N ARG A 633 -7.63 9.68 17.46
CA ARG A 633 -9.08 9.87 17.36
C ARG A 633 -9.77 8.57 16.93
N GLY A 634 -10.87 8.22 17.59
CA GLY A 634 -11.61 6.98 17.29
C GLY A 634 -10.95 5.68 17.79
N TRP A 635 -9.77 5.75 18.43
CA TRP A 635 -9.05 4.58 18.93
C TRP A 635 -9.70 4.02 20.21
N PRO A 636 -10.17 2.76 20.22
CA PRO A 636 -11.10 2.27 21.25
C PRO A 636 -10.43 1.83 22.57
N VAL A 637 -9.10 1.92 22.67
CA VAL A 637 -8.33 1.52 23.86
C VAL A 637 -7.31 2.60 24.20
N PRO A 638 -6.91 2.76 25.46
CA PRO A 638 -5.85 3.72 25.79
C PRO A 638 -4.57 3.34 25.06
N ALA A 639 -3.90 4.31 24.44
CA ALA A 639 -2.68 4.05 23.68
C ALA A 639 -1.47 4.86 24.15
N ASP A 640 -0.29 4.25 23.95
CA ASP A 640 1.01 4.85 24.20
C ASP A 640 1.55 5.45 22.88
N ILE A 641 1.72 6.77 22.81
CA ILE A 641 2.51 7.45 21.77
C ILE A 641 3.89 7.76 22.34
N GLU A 642 4.94 7.27 21.68
CA GLU A 642 6.34 7.50 22.06
C GLU A 642 7.12 8.08 20.87
N LEU A 643 7.03 9.39 20.62
CA LEU A 643 7.72 10.03 19.47
C LEU A 643 9.25 9.83 19.49
N ALA A 644 9.83 9.61 20.67
CA ALA A 644 11.25 9.27 20.84
C ALA A 644 11.65 7.86 20.33
N LEU A 645 10.69 6.98 20.03
CA LEU A 645 10.95 5.60 19.58
C LEU A 645 11.24 5.56 18.08
N LEU A 646 12.48 5.90 17.73
CA LEU A 646 12.90 6.09 16.35
C LEU A 646 12.93 4.80 15.52
N ALA A 647 12.43 4.87 14.29
CA ALA A 647 12.63 3.85 13.26
C ALA A 647 14.04 3.93 12.64
N GLN A 648 15.07 3.43 13.35
CA GLN A 648 16.45 3.45 12.85
C GLN A 648 16.90 2.13 12.18
N PRO A 649 17.57 2.18 11.02
CA PRO A 649 18.23 1.03 10.43
C PRO A 649 19.35 0.47 11.33
N GLY A 650 19.38 -0.84 11.57
CA GLY A 650 20.50 -1.52 12.23
C GLY A 650 20.45 -1.62 13.76
N VAL A 651 19.34 -1.23 14.40
CA VAL A 651 19.10 -1.52 15.82
C VAL A 651 18.73 -2.99 16.00
N VAL A 652 19.31 -3.68 16.98
CA VAL A 652 19.02 -5.09 17.26
C VAL A 652 17.55 -5.23 17.69
N LEU A 653 16.72 -5.78 16.79
CA LEU A 653 15.33 -6.10 17.04
C LEU A 653 15.22 -7.08 18.22
N ASN A 654 14.57 -6.64 19.29
CA ASN A 654 14.08 -7.53 20.33
C ASN A 654 12.69 -8.03 19.93
N PHE A 655 12.31 -9.26 20.30
CA PHE A 655 10.99 -9.83 20.01
C PHE A 655 9.84 -9.04 20.68
N ASN A 656 10.17 -8.11 21.59
CA ASN A 656 9.24 -7.17 22.22
C ASN A 656 9.07 -5.84 21.41
N ASP A 657 9.68 -5.68 20.24
CA ASP A 657 9.65 -4.45 19.42
C ASP A 657 8.49 -4.41 18.39
N LEU A 658 7.37 -5.11 18.65
CA LEU A 658 6.08 -4.89 17.97
C LEU A 658 5.42 -3.60 18.49
N ARG A 659 6.17 -2.51 18.53
CA ARG A 659 5.70 -1.19 18.96
C ARG A 659 5.75 -0.23 17.79
N ASN A 660 4.87 0.77 17.84
CA ASN A 660 4.84 1.85 16.86
C ASN A 660 6.16 2.62 16.87
N ARG A 661 6.58 3.08 15.70
CA ARG A 661 7.81 3.84 15.54
C ARG A 661 7.53 5.15 14.85
N TYR A 662 8.32 6.14 15.18
CA TYR A 662 8.12 7.51 14.73
C TYR A 662 9.43 8.06 14.17
N ARG A 663 9.33 8.90 13.15
CA ARG A 663 10.45 9.69 12.65
C ARG A 663 9.88 11.00 12.13
N LEU A 664 10.44 12.12 12.60
CA LEU A 664 10.06 13.46 12.15
C LEU A 664 8.55 13.69 12.28
N VAL A 665 7.96 13.32 13.42
CA VAL A 665 6.57 13.63 13.77
C VAL A 665 6.59 14.67 14.88
N ASP A 666 5.95 15.82 14.68
CA ASP A 666 6.06 16.99 15.55
C ASP A 666 4.93 17.13 16.56
N GLY A 667 3.74 16.68 16.19
CA GLY A 667 2.53 16.74 16.98
C GLY A 667 2.00 15.35 17.36
N ALA A 668 1.47 15.22 18.57
CA ALA A 668 0.79 14.01 19.01
C ALA A 668 -0.51 14.36 19.70
N SER A 669 -1.58 13.64 19.36
CA SER A 669 -2.90 13.80 19.95
C SER A 669 -3.45 12.46 20.45
N GLY A 670 -3.85 12.39 21.72
CA GLY A 670 -4.72 11.34 22.24
C GLY A 670 -6.17 11.59 21.84
N TRP A 671 -7.12 10.96 22.56
CA TRP A 671 -8.55 11.07 22.25
C TRP A 671 -9.48 11.22 23.45
N ASP A 672 -10.08 10.15 23.97
CA ASP A 672 -11.09 10.21 25.04
C ASP A 672 -10.84 9.21 26.19
N LEU A 673 -9.70 8.52 26.16
CA LEU A 673 -9.27 7.55 27.16
C LEU A 673 -7.98 8.02 27.85
N ASP A 674 -7.60 7.32 28.93
CA ASP A 674 -6.42 7.67 29.74
C ASP A 674 -5.13 7.32 28.98
N ASP A 675 -4.70 8.21 28.08
CA ASP A 675 -3.62 7.99 27.14
C ASP A 675 -2.25 8.34 27.75
N HIS A 676 -1.19 7.79 27.15
CA HIS A 676 0.18 8.13 27.50
C HIS A 676 0.90 8.68 26.28
N ILE A 677 1.27 9.95 26.36
CA ILE A 677 1.83 10.68 25.23
C ILE A 677 3.20 11.19 25.62
N GLN A 678 4.22 10.74 24.89
CA GLN A 678 5.59 11.15 25.09
C GLN A 678 6.14 11.76 23.81
N GLY A 679 6.60 13.01 23.89
CA GLY A 679 7.36 13.68 22.83
C GLY A 679 8.77 13.13 22.66
N ASP A 680 9.53 13.75 21.75
CA ASP A 680 10.85 13.27 21.36
C ASP A 680 12.00 14.04 22.06
N ASP A 681 13.22 13.77 21.62
CA ASP A 681 14.43 14.36 22.19
C ASP A 681 15.03 15.45 21.27
N ARG A 682 14.29 15.91 20.24
CA ARG A 682 14.79 16.88 19.26
C ARG A 682 14.98 18.23 19.91
N VAL A 683 16.09 18.86 19.55
CA VAL A 683 16.48 20.18 20.04
C VAL A 683 17.02 21.01 18.89
N ASP A 684 17.02 22.33 19.06
CA ASP A 684 17.72 23.25 18.16
C ASP A 684 19.25 23.23 18.43
N ASP A 685 19.87 22.05 18.31
CA ASP A 685 21.32 21.86 18.38
C ASP A 685 21.88 21.53 16.98
N PRO A 686 22.58 22.47 16.32
CA PRO A 686 23.17 22.23 15.00
C PRO A 686 24.31 21.20 14.99
N ALA A 687 24.73 20.69 16.15
CA ALA A 687 25.69 19.59 16.27
C ALA A 687 25.02 18.20 16.39
N ALA A 688 23.70 18.13 16.54
CA ALA A 688 22.96 16.88 16.58
C ALA A 688 22.88 16.22 15.19
N PRO A 689 22.75 14.89 15.10
CA PRO A 689 22.35 14.23 13.86
C PRO A 689 21.01 14.80 13.33
N PRO A 690 20.77 14.83 12.00
CA PRO A 690 19.54 15.38 11.42
C PRO A 690 18.26 14.80 12.02
N GLU A 691 18.24 13.50 12.31
CA GLU A 691 17.12 12.80 12.95
C GLU A 691 16.85 13.21 14.42
N ARG A 692 17.72 14.04 15.00
CA ARG A 692 17.61 14.62 16.35
C ARG A 692 17.65 16.15 16.34
N GLN A 693 17.58 16.76 15.16
CA GLN A 693 17.68 18.20 14.96
C GLN A 693 16.34 18.74 14.46
N ASN A 694 15.94 19.93 14.91
CA ASN A 694 14.84 20.67 14.28
C ASN A 694 15.32 21.28 12.96
N LEU A 695 15.02 20.63 11.84
CA LEU A 695 15.42 21.06 10.51
C LEU A 695 14.60 22.29 10.06
N ALA A 696 15.18 23.10 9.17
CA ALA A 696 14.45 24.23 8.60
C ALA A 696 13.45 23.73 7.56
N GLY A 697 12.21 24.22 7.61
CA GLY A 697 11.09 23.71 6.83
C GLY A 697 10.03 22.99 7.67
N MET A 698 10.44 22.35 8.78
CA MET A 698 9.57 21.60 9.69
C MET A 698 8.94 22.49 10.78
N GLU A 699 8.77 23.77 10.47
CA GLU A 699 8.19 24.71 11.42
C GLU A 699 6.67 24.75 11.28
N LEU A 700 5.93 24.74 12.39
CA LEU A 700 4.52 25.12 12.34
C LEU A 700 4.42 26.57 11.87
N THR A 701 3.98 26.76 10.64
CA THR A 701 3.86 28.08 10.02
C THR A 701 2.52 28.74 10.36
N VAL A 702 2.38 30.04 10.06
CA VAL A 702 1.08 30.73 10.16
C VAL A 702 0.05 30.12 9.20
N ALA A 703 0.49 29.65 8.03
CA ALA A 703 -0.37 28.99 7.06
C ALA A 703 -0.80 27.61 7.58
N GLY A 704 0.15 26.79 8.04
CA GLY A 704 -0.11 25.47 8.64
C GLY A 704 -1.10 25.54 9.81
N ALA A 705 -0.86 26.45 10.75
CA ALA A 705 -1.77 26.66 11.89
C ALA A 705 -3.18 27.16 11.50
N ALA A 706 -3.36 27.71 10.29
CA ALA A 706 -4.65 28.15 9.78
C ALA A 706 -5.44 27.03 9.07
N LYS A 707 -4.76 25.95 8.64
CA LYS A 707 -5.39 24.76 8.04
C LYS A 707 -6.18 23.95 9.07
N ILE A 708 -5.74 23.96 10.33
CA ILE A 708 -6.43 23.28 11.44
C ILE A 708 -7.32 24.29 12.19
N ALA A 709 -8.63 24.10 12.11
CA ALA A 709 -9.60 24.93 12.79
C ALA A 709 -9.36 24.91 14.31
N GLY A 710 -9.14 26.09 14.91
CA GLY A 710 -8.85 26.25 16.34
C GLY A 710 -7.36 26.25 16.71
N LEU A 711 -6.45 25.75 15.86
CA LEU A 711 -5.02 25.70 16.18
C LEU A 711 -4.40 27.12 16.24
N THR A 712 -4.78 28.01 15.33
CA THR A 712 -4.35 29.42 15.39
C THR A 712 -4.72 30.09 16.72
N GLU A 713 -5.92 29.83 17.26
CA GLU A 713 -6.34 30.35 18.56
C GLU A 713 -5.52 29.72 19.70
N LEU A 714 -5.31 28.40 19.63
CA LEU A 714 -4.52 27.65 20.60
C LEU A 714 -3.05 28.10 20.65
N THR A 715 -2.44 28.43 19.52
CA THR A 715 -1.07 28.98 19.49
C THR A 715 -1.01 30.47 19.88
N GLY A 716 -2.13 31.18 19.76
CA GLY A 716 -2.23 32.61 19.98
C GLY A 716 -2.22 33.03 21.45
N PRO A 717 -2.45 34.33 21.74
CA PRO A 717 -2.33 34.87 23.10
C PRO A 717 -3.27 34.26 24.14
N ALA A 718 -4.41 33.71 23.71
CA ALA A 718 -5.39 33.05 24.58
C ALA A 718 -4.97 31.62 24.96
N GLY A 719 -4.12 30.97 24.15
CA GLY A 719 -3.56 29.65 24.44
C GLY A 719 -2.08 29.72 24.80
N PHE A 720 -1.22 29.05 24.02
CA PHE A 720 0.21 28.90 24.29
C PHE A 720 0.99 30.21 24.20
N ASN A 721 0.44 31.22 23.52
CA ASN A 721 1.05 32.54 23.35
C ASN A 721 2.46 32.48 22.78
N ILE A 722 2.63 31.67 21.73
CA ILE A 722 3.86 31.55 20.96
C ILE A 722 3.85 32.49 19.75
N THR A 723 5.00 32.64 19.10
CA THR A 723 5.14 33.36 17.82
C THR A 723 5.44 32.35 16.73
N LEU A 724 4.65 32.34 15.67
CA LEU A 724 4.87 31.51 14.47
C LEU A 724 5.81 32.23 13.47
N PRO A 725 6.62 31.51 12.67
CA PRO A 725 6.76 30.05 12.65
C PRO A 725 7.45 29.50 13.91
N TRP A 726 7.05 28.30 14.35
CA TRP A 726 7.50 27.70 15.61
C TRP A 726 8.04 26.29 15.39
N LYS A 727 9.15 25.95 16.06
CA LYS A 727 9.84 24.64 15.96
C LYS A 727 10.69 24.31 17.19
N ALA A 728 10.23 24.72 18.37
CA ALA A 728 11.07 24.69 19.56
C ALA A 728 10.98 23.35 20.32
N GLY A 729 10.00 22.50 20.00
CA GLY A 729 9.71 21.21 20.62
C GLY A 729 8.48 20.58 19.95
N ASN A 730 7.74 19.75 20.68
CA ASN A 730 6.53 19.09 20.20
C ASN A 730 5.23 19.80 20.64
N ILE A 731 4.12 19.53 19.93
CA ILE A 731 2.76 19.87 20.42
C ILE A 731 2.05 18.59 20.84
N LEU A 732 1.72 18.47 22.13
CA LEU A 732 1.11 17.28 22.71
C LEU A 732 -0.28 17.62 23.23
N LEU A 733 -1.28 16.89 22.74
CA LEU A 733 -2.70 17.08 23.04
C LEU A 733 -3.24 15.81 23.72
N GLY A 734 -3.70 15.90 24.97
CA GLY A 734 -4.18 14.77 25.77
C GLY A 734 -5.51 14.23 25.25
N GLY A 735 -6.59 14.97 25.46
CA GLY A 735 -7.91 14.59 24.97
C GLY A 735 -8.99 14.78 26.03
N GLY A 736 -9.85 13.80 26.23
CA GLY A 736 -10.90 13.81 27.26
C GLY A 736 -10.63 12.88 28.44
N GLY A 737 -9.54 12.11 28.40
CA GLY A 737 -9.16 11.13 29.42
C GLY A 737 -8.18 11.71 30.45
N ARG A 738 -7.78 10.91 31.45
CA ARG A 738 -6.76 11.31 32.43
C ARG A 738 -5.38 10.98 31.89
N ASP A 739 -4.79 11.92 31.17
CA ASP A 739 -3.62 11.64 30.36
C ASP A 739 -2.32 11.79 31.14
N LEU A 740 -1.34 10.95 30.79
CA LEU A 740 0.05 11.13 31.20
C LEU A 740 0.84 11.68 30.01
N ILE A 741 1.29 12.93 30.11
CA ILE A 741 1.95 13.61 29.01
C ILE A 741 3.38 13.97 29.41
N ARG A 742 4.35 13.65 28.56
CA ARG A 742 5.76 13.95 28.78
C ARG A 742 6.33 14.65 27.55
N GLY A 743 6.74 15.91 27.71
CA GLY A 743 7.35 16.71 26.64
C GLY A 743 8.60 16.04 26.05
N GLY A 744 9.58 15.73 26.90
CA GLY A 744 10.85 15.17 26.46
C GLY A 744 11.96 16.21 26.57
N ALA A 745 12.63 16.50 25.46
CA ALA A 745 13.56 17.62 25.36
C ALA A 745 12.97 18.75 24.50
N GLY A 746 13.58 19.94 24.54
CA GLY A 746 13.08 21.07 23.78
C GLY A 746 12.10 21.92 24.58
N ASN A 747 11.33 22.76 23.90
CA ASN A 747 10.31 23.62 24.49
C ASN A 747 8.95 23.13 24.00
N ASP A 748 8.24 22.36 24.81
CA ASP A 748 7.03 21.66 24.38
C ASP A 748 5.76 22.44 24.70
N LEU A 749 4.72 22.25 23.89
CA LEU A 749 3.39 22.81 24.10
C LEU A 749 2.43 21.68 24.46
N ILE A 750 1.87 21.71 25.65
CA ILE A 750 1.05 20.61 26.18
C ILE A 750 -0.34 21.11 26.54
N ASP A 751 -1.37 20.49 25.98
CA ASP A 751 -2.77 20.67 26.39
C ASP A 751 -3.34 19.33 26.85
N GLY A 752 -3.91 19.24 28.06
CA GLY A 752 -4.50 17.98 28.54
C GLY A 752 -5.92 17.71 28.04
N ASP A 753 -6.73 18.75 27.79
CA ASP A 753 -8.17 18.60 27.55
C ASP A 753 -8.57 18.77 26.06
N ARG A 754 -7.61 18.85 25.13
CA ARG A 754 -7.88 19.06 23.69
C ARG A 754 -7.32 17.91 22.87
N TRP A 755 -7.90 17.67 21.70
CA TRP A 755 -7.39 16.70 20.73
C TRP A 755 -7.56 17.21 19.29
N LEU A 756 -6.77 16.63 18.38
CA LEU A 756 -6.85 16.82 16.94
C LEU A 756 -7.82 15.81 16.32
N ASP A 757 -8.87 16.34 15.67
CA ASP A 757 -9.88 15.58 14.94
C ASP A 757 -9.77 15.88 13.44
N VAL A 758 -10.05 14.90 12.57
CA VAL A 758 -9.89 15.06 11.11
C VAL A 758 -10.97 14.33 10.32
N GLU A 759 -12.02 14.98 9.82
CA GLU A 759 -13.15 14.30 9.17
C GLU A 759 -13.17 14.53 7.66
N LEU A 760 -13.70 13.57 6.88
CA LEU A 760 -14.13 13.84 5.51
C LEU A 760 -15.50 14.50 5.53
N VAL A 761 -15.64 15.58 4.76
CA VAL A 761 -16.90 16.31 4.58
C VAL A 761 -17.31 16.23 3.12
N ALA A 762 -18.38 15.48 2.87
CA ALA A 762 -18.92 15.27 1.53
C ALA A 762 -20.25 16.00 1.36
N THR A 763 -20.37 16.80 0.30
CA THR A 763 -21.64 17.42 -0.10
C THR A 763 -22.27 16.60 -1.23
N LEU A 764 -23.37 15.90 -0.93
CA LEU A 764 -24.10 15.13 -1.94
C LEU A 764 -24.75 16.04 -2.99
N ASN A 765 -25.06 15.47 -4.15
CA ASN A 765 -25.69 16.16 -5.29
C ASN A 765 -27.07 16.76 -4.97
N ASP A 766 -27.72 16.31 -3.88
CA ASP A 766 -28.98 16.89 -3.38
C ASP A 766 -28.79 18.02 -2.34
N GLY A 767 -27.54 18.36 -2.00
CA GLY A 767 -27.14 19.36 -1.02
C GLY A 767 -27.03 18.85 0.42
N THR A 768 -27.25 17.55 0.67
CA THR A 768 -27.02 16.95 2.00
C THR A 768 -25.52 16.92 2.31
N VAL A 769 -25.14 17.33 3.52
CA VAL A 769 -23.75 17.24 4.00
C VAL A 769 -23.59 16.00 4.87
N LYS A 770 -22.67 15.13 4.49
CA LYS A 770 -22.27 13.93 5.24
C LYS A 770 -20.87 14.16 5.79
N ARG A 771 -20.67 13.82 7.07
CA ARG A 771 -19.38 13.85 7.76
C ARG A 771 -19.04 12.44 8.17
N THR A 772 -17.83 12.00 7.87
CA THR A 772 -17.38 10.65 8.21
C THR A 772 -15.92 10.64 8.63
N TRP A 773 -15.57 9.65 9.43
CA TRP A 773 -14.18 9.31 9.77
C TRP A 773 -13.62 8.21 8.88
N ASP A 774 -14.51 7.51 8.18
CA ASP A 774 -14.21 6.36 7.36
C ASP A 774 -14.64 6.66 5.92
N PRO A 775 -13.68 6.73 4.96
CA PRO A 775 -14.00 7.00 3.56
C PRO A 775 -14.90 5.92 2.94
N ARG A 776 -14.90 4.69 3.49
CA ARG A 776 -15.77 3.60 3.02
C ARG A 776 -17.25 3.92 3.11
N ASP A 777 -17.63 4.79 4.05
CA ASP A 777 -19.01 5.26 4.16
C ASP A 777 -19.46 6.04 2.91
N LEU A 778 -18.55 6.54 2.07
CA LEU A 778 -18.86 7.32 0.87
C LEU A 778 -19.01 6.47 -0.41
N ILE A 779 -18.50 5.24 -0.44
CA ILE A 779 -18.44 4.36 -1.63
C ILE A 779 -19.81 4.24 -2.32
N ASP A 780 -20.86 3.88 -1.56
CA ASP A 780 -22.22 3.69 -2.09
C ASP A 780 -22.78 4.97 -2.74
N ASP A 781 -22.38 6.14 -2.25
CA ASP A 781 -22.85 7.43 -2.77
C ASP A 781 -22.06 7.85 -4.04
N VAL A 782 -20.75 7.55 -4.07
CA VAL A 782 -19.84 7.83 -5.21
C VAL A 782 -20.17 6.98 -6.43
N PHE A 783 -20.40 5.67 -6.26
CA PHE A 783 -20.58 4.75 -7.39
C PHE A 783 -22.04 4.53 -7.81
N ALA A 784 -22.99 5.22 -7.17
CA ALA A 784 -24.43 5.13 -7.49
C ALA A 784 -24.75 5.48 -8.95
N ASP A 785 -25.83 4.93 -9.50
CA ASP A 785 -26.40 5.33 -10.80
C ASP A 785 -27.89 5.69 -10.65
N PRO A 786 -28.29 6.98 -10.79
CA PRO A 786 -27.42 8.14 -11.02
C PRO A 786 -26.51 8.46 -9.83
N GLN A 787 -25.33 9.03 -10.11
CA GLN A 787 -24.32 9.38 -9.10
C GLN A 787 -24.90 10.33 -8.04
N ARG A 788 -24.63 10.03 -6.76
CA ARG A 788 -25.15 10.80 -5.62
C ARG A 788 -24.10 11.72 -5.00
N LEU A 789 -22.81 11.40 -5.15
CA LEU A 789 -21.69 12.19 -4.69
C LEU A 789 -20.63 12.23 -5.79
N ASN A 790 -20.27 13.44 -6.23
CA ASN A 790 -19.10 13.67 -7.07
C ASN A 790 -17.86 13.81 -6.17
N PRO A 791 -16.74 13.14 -6.46
CA PRO A 791 -15.52 13.19 -5.66
C PRO A 791 -15.00 14.61 -5.36
N GLY A 792 -15.08 15.54 -6.33
CA GLY A 792 -14.71 16.96 -6.14
C GLY A 792 -15.57 17.76 -5.16
N SER A 793 -16.56 17.13 -4.51
CA SER A 793 -17.34 17.70 -3.41
C SER A 793 -16.97 17.13 -2.03
N ILE A 794 -15.88 16.36 -1.96
CA ILE A 794 -15.26 15.83 -0.75
C ILE A 794 -14.06 16.73 -0.38
N HIS A 795 -13.87 17.00 0.90
CA HIS A 795 -12.66 17.65 1.41
C HIS A 795 -12.38 17.22 2.85
N ILE A 796 -11.13 17.41 3.26
CA ILE A 796 -10.65 17.10 4.61
C ILE A 796 -10.90 18.29 5.53
N GLU A 797 -11.54 18.05 6.69
CA GLU A 797 -11.71 19.06 7.74
C GLU A 797 -10.92 18.69 9.00
N ARG A 798 -9.91 19.50 9.31
CA ARG A 798 -9.01 19.33 10.46
C ARG A 798 -9.42 20.30 11.58
N THR A 799 -9.67 19.81 12.80
CA THR A 799 -10.20 20.63 13.90
C THR A 799 -9.58 20.27 15.25
N ILE A 800 -9.21 21.28 16.04
CA ILE A 800 -8.94 21.11 17.47
C ILE A 800 -10.26 21.09 18.24
N ARG A 801 -10.56 19.96 18.86
CA ARG A 801 -11.74 19.78 19.71
C ARG A 801 -11.36 19.95 21.18
N THR A 802 -12.37 20.12 22.03
CA THR A 802 -12.17 20.26 23.49
C THR A 802 -13.02 19.23 24.22
N GLY A 803 -12.36 18.49 25.10
CA GLY A 803 -12.91 17.39 25.88
C GLY A 803 -13.59 17.84 27.16
N PRO A 804 -14.26 16.90 27.84
CA PRO A 804 -14.63 17.11 29.21
C PRO A 804 -13.35 17.30 30.05
N PRO A 805 -13.34 18.22 31.04
CA PRO A 805 -12.18 18.41 31.90
C PRO A 805 -11.79 17.11 32.62
N ALA A 806 -10.53 16.72 32.47
CA ALA A 806 -9.95 15.56 33.13
C ALA A 806 -8.82 15.99 34.09
N ILE A 807 -8.10 15.00 34.64
CA ILE A 807 -6.96 15.29 35.52
C ILE A 807 -5.72 14.82 34.79
N ASP A 808 -5.09 15.76 34.11
CA ASP A 808 -3.94 15.46 33.27
C ASP A 808 -2.64 15.70 34.02
N THR A 809 -1.66 14.85 33.71
CA THR A 809 -0.37 14.84 34.37
C THR A 809 0.74 15.13 33.38
N ALA A 810 1.37 16.29 33.49
CA ALA A 810 2.64 16.56 32.80
C ALA A 810 3.83 16.00 33.60
N GLU A 811 4.64 15.13 32.99
CA GLU A 811 5.82 14.49 33.59
C GLU A 811 7.14 15.11 33.13
N PHE A 812 8.03 15.38 34.09
CA PHE A 812 9.35 15.97 33.89
C PHE A 812 10.44 15.07 34.48
N GLY A 813 11.56 14.93 33.76
CA GLY A 813 12.59 13.92 34.07
C GLY A 813 13.43 14.22 35.31
N GLY A 814 13.52 15.49 35.71
CA GLY A 814 14.33 15.96 36.84
C GLY A 814 13.55 16.08 38.16
N ASN A 815 14.24 16.52 39.21
CA ASN A 815 13.60 16.77 40.51
C ASN A 815 12.87 18.12 40.52
N ARG A 816 11.79 18.27 41.30
CA ARG A 816 11.05 19.54 41.41
C ARG A 816 11.94 20.75 41.70
N GLY A 817 13.02 20.57 42.46
CA GLY A 817 13.96 21.64 42.81
C GLY A 817 14.79 22.17 41.65
N GLU A 818 14.75 21.57 40.47
CA GLU A 818 15.50 21.97 39.26
C GLU A 818 14.67 22.87 38.33
N TYR A 819 13.35 22.91 38.53
CA TYR A 819 12.39 23.61 37.66
C TYR A 819 11.82 24.87 38.28
N ASP A 820 11.61 25.88 37.43
CA ASP A 820 10.87 27.08 37.77
C ASP A 820 9.47 26.99 37.13
N VAL A 821 8.41 27.13 37.94
CA VAL A 821 7.02 26.93 37.51
C VAL A 821 6.27 28.24 37.71
N THR A 822 5.67 28.76 36.65
CA THR A 822 5.03 30.09 36.61
C THR A 822 3.60 29.99 36.06
N LEU A 823 2.63 30.59 36.76
CA LEU A 823 1.27 30.80 36.23
C LEU A 823 1.25 32.11 35.43
N ASN A 824 0.87 32.02 34.16
CA ASN A 824 0.78 33.15 33.26
C ASN A 824 -0.57 33.88 33.38
N PRO A 825 -0.65 35.16 32.97
CA PRO A 825 -1.90 35.94 33.04
C PRO A 825 -3.06 35.37 32.21
N ASN A 826 -2.76 34.63 31.14
CA ASN A 826 -3.75 33.97 30.29
C ASN A 826 -4.22 32.61 30.84
N GLY A 827 -3.66 32.15 31.97
CA GLY A 827 -4.04 30.89 32.61
C GLY A 827 -3.13 29.70 32.28
N SER A 828 -2.23 29.81 31.29
CA SER A 828 -1.25 28.76 31.02
C SER A 828 -0.18 28.70 32.12
N VAL A 829 0.50 27.55 32.22
CA VAL A 829 1.60 27.32 33.16
C VAL A 829 2.89 27.13 32.35
N THR A 830 3.91 27.93 32.63
CA THR A 830 5.25 27.71 32.06
C THR A 830 6.13 26.96 33.06
N VAL A 831 6.76 25.88 32.59
CA VAL A 831 7.72 25.07 33.36
C VAL A 831 9.09 25.18 32.68
N VAL A 832 10.07 25.78 33.36
CA VAL A 832 11.43 25.95 32.83
C VAL A 832 12.38 25.02 33.55
N HIS A 833 13.12 24.20 32.82
CA HIS A 833 14.24 23.42 33.36
C HIS A 833 15.45 24.34 33.61
N ALA A 834 15.37 25.17 34.65
CA ALA A 834 16.33 26.25 34.90
C ALA A 834 17.72 25.78 35.37
N ARG A 835 17.82 24.54 35.88
CA ARG A 835 19.03 24.01 36.53
C ARG A 835 19.34 22.57 36.09
N PRO A 836 19.55 22.31 34.79
CA PRO A 836 19.76 20.96 34.31
C PRO A 836 21.08 20.37 34.86
N PRO A 837 21.09 19.10 35.28
CA PRO A 837 22.30 18.46 35.78
C PRO A 837 23.36 18.37 34.67
N LYS A 838 24.62 18.69 35.01
CA LYS A 838 25.76 18.75 34.04
C LYS A 838 26.08 17.43 33.32
N LYS A 839 25.42 16.33 33.66
CA LYS A 839 25.50 15.02 33.00
C LYS A 839 24.31 14.17 33.43
N ALA A 840 23.61 13.59 32.44
CA ALA A 840 22.69 12.45 32.52
C ALA A 840 21.15 12.69 32.53
N ILE A 841 20.64 13.90 32.31
CA ILE A 841 19.22 14.10 31.97
C ILE A 841 19.17 14.98 30.71
N LEU A 842 18.29 14.64 29.76
CA LEU A 842 17.92 15.52 28.66
C LEU A 842 17.39 16.84 29.22
N ASN A 843 17.62 17.94 28.52
CA ASN A 843 17.16 19.24 28.98
C ASN A 843 15.74 19.46 28.48
N ASP A 844 14.75 19.27 29.36
CA ASP A 844 13.32 19.59 29.17
C ASP A 844 13.01 21.08 28.87
N GLY A 845 13.98 21.89 28.44
CA GLY A 845 13.84 23.28 28.03
C GLY A 845 12.81 24.15 28.78
N THR A 846 11.83 24.68 28.06
CA THR A 846 10.80 25.60 28.53
C THR A 846 9.44 25.21 27.96
N ASP A 847 8.65 24.52 28.78
CA ASP A 847 7.37 23.96 28.37
C ASP A 847 6.22 24.88 28.75
N THR A 848 5.19 24.93 27.91
CA THR A 848 3.97 25.69 28.15
C THR A 848 2.77 24.75 28.20
N LEU A 849 2.11 24.72 29.35
CA LEU A 849 1.02 23.81 29.68
C LEU A 849 -0.30 24.56 29.76
N ILE A 850 -1.36 23.96 29.23
CA ILE A 850 -2.75 24.42 29.36
C ILE A 850 -3.56 23.18 29.74
N ASN A 851 -4.62 23.36 30.54
CA ASN A 851 -5.49 22.23 30.92
C ASN A 851 -4.68 21.04 31.49
N VAL A 852 -3.74 21.32 32.39
CA VAL A 852 -2.95 20.29 33.09
C VAL A 852 -3.07 20.53 34.59
N GLU A 853 -3.54 19.52 35.31
CA GLU A 853 -3.86 19.62 36.72
C GLU A 853 -2.68 19.23 37.60
N VAL A 854 -1.83 18.31 37.13
CA VAL A 854 -0.77 17.69 37.92
C VAL A 854 0.57 17.82 37.21
N LEU A 855 1.59 18.24 37.97
CA LEU A 855 2.98 18.25 37.52
C LEU A 855 3.73 17.15 38.29
N LYS A 856 4.22 16.14 37.57
CA LYS A 856 4.98 15.01 38.12
C LYS A 856 6.46 15.21 37.86
N PHE A 857 7.25 15.24 38.92
CA PHE A 857 8.72 15.29 38.88
C PHE A 857 9.29 13.99 39.45
N ALA A 858 10.57 13.71 39.18
CA ALA A 858 11.25 12.48 39.59
C ALA A 858 11.13 12.15 41.10
N ASN A 859 10.95 13.16 41.95
CA ASN A 859 10.86 13.00 43.41
C ASN A 859 9.50 13.32 44.04
N THR A 860 8.57 13.95 43.31
CA THR A 860 7.26 14.36 43.85
C THR A 860 6.32 14.78 42.74
N SER A 861 5.01 14.66 42.99
CA SER A 861 3.98 15.33 42.18
C SER A 861 3.39 16.51 42.94
N ILE A 862 2.99 17.56 42.23
CA ILE A 862 2.31 18.75 42.78
C ILE A 862 1.12 19.11 41.90
N ALA A 863 0.13 19.81 42.45
CA ALA A 863 -0.89 20.45 41.63
C ALA A 863 -0.25 21.57 40.80
N ALA A 864 -0.63 21.67 39.53
CA ALA A 864 -0.24 22.79 38.69
C ALA A 864 -0.78 24.11 39.27
N PRO A 865 -0.05 25.24 39.15
CA PRO A 865 -0.54 26.52 39.60
C PRO A 865 -1.91 26.88 38.98
N GLY A 866 -2.89 27.23 39.81
CA GLY A 866 -4.24 27.59 39.36
C GLY A 866 -5.21 26.41 39.28
N ALA A 867 -4.70 25.17 39.16
CA ALA A 867 -5.52 23.96 39.07
C ALA A 867 -6.40 23.75 40.31
N LYS A 868 -7.58 23.16 40.09
CA LYS A 868 -8.56 22.85 41.14
C LYS A 868 -8.52 21.38 41.52
N VAL A 869 -7.32 20.90 41.84
CA VAL A 869 -7.08 19.53 42.31
C VAL A 869 -6.30 19.49 43.63
N ALA A 870 -6.41 18.38 44.33
CA ALA A 870 -5.61 18.08 45.52
C ALA A 870 -5.32 16.58 45.63
N ALA A 871 -4.13 16.25 46.13
CA ALA A 871 -3.77 14.87 46.43
C ALA A 871 -4.50 14.37 47.69
N VAL A 872 -5.00 13.13 47.64
CA VAL A 872 -5.48 12.40 48.80
C VAL A 872 -4.33 12.30 49.81
N PRO A 873 -4.48 12.78 51.07
CA PRO A 873 -3.36 12.86 52.00
C PRO A 873 -2.70 11.50 52.28
N ALA A 874 -1.37 11.39 52.06
CA ALA A 874 -0.58 10.18 52.31
C ALA A 874 -0.69 9.61 53.74
N ASN A 875 -1.10 10.44 54.70
CA ASN A 875 -1.18 10.08 56.11
C ASN A 875 -2.59 9.64 56.56
N LEU A 876 -3.55 9.34 55.67
CA LEU A 876 -4.90 8.90 56.07
C LEU A 876 -4.94 7.55 56.80
N LEU A 877 -3.97 6.66 56.57
CA LEU A 877 -3.97 5.32 57.13
C LEU A 877 -3.66 5.32 58.63
N GLY A 878 -4.38 4.51 59.41
CA GLY A 878 -4.15 4.34 60.85
C GLY A 878 -4.62 5.49 61.75
N VAL A 879 -5.22 6.55 61.20
CA VAL A 879 -5.87 7.62 61.99
C VAL A 879 -7.36 7.35 62.19
N THR A 880 -8.00 8.06 63.11
CA THR A 880 -9.45 7.95 63.32
C THR A 880 -10.21 8.57 62.15
N GLN A 881 -11.44 8.13 61.92
CA GLN A 881 -12.32 8.71 60.89
C GLN A 881 -12.41 10.25 61.01
N THR A 882 -12.55 10.78 62.23
CA THR A 882 -12.60 12.23 62.45
C THR A 882 -11.33 12.94 61.99
N THR A 883 -10.15 12.39 62.31
CA THR A 883 -8.87 12.96 61.88
C THR A 883 -8.69 12.85 60.36
N ALA A 884 -9.10 11.73 59.76
CA ALA A 884 -9.09 11.54 58.30
C ALA A 884 -9.99 12.57 57.60
N ALA A 885 -11.22 12.75 58.08
CA ALA A 885 -12.17 13.73 57.56
C ALA A 885 -11.63 15.18 57.64
N THR A 886 -10.98 15.55 58.75
CA THR A 886 -10.34 16.87 58.87
C THR A 886 -9.20 17.03 57.87
N ARG A 887 -8.39 15.98 57.64
CA ARG A 887 -7.28 16.03 56.68
C ARG A 887 -7.76 16.18 55.25
N LEU A 888 -8.82 15.47 54.87
CA LEU A 888 -9.48 15.62 53.57
C LEU A 888 -10.00 17.05 53.39
N ALA A 889 -10.75 17.56 54.36
CA ALA A 889 -11.30 18.91 54.30
C ALA A 889 -10.22 20.00 54.22
N ASN A 890 -9.07 19.82 54.89
CA ASN A 890 -7.95 20.77 54.85
C ASN A 890 -7.30 20.89 53.48
N VAL A 891 -7.37 19.83 52.66
CA VAL A 891 -6.89 19.86 51.27
C VAL A 891 -8.03 20.12 50.28
N GLY A 892 -9.24 20.40 50.77
CA GLY A 892 -10.41 20.71 49.94
C GLY A 892 -11.12 19.48 49.35
N LEU A 893 -10.81 18.26 49.81
CA LEU A 893 -11.51 17.03 49.44
C LEU A 893 -12.67 16.74 50.40
N ALA A 894 -13.66 15.96 49.96
CA ALA A 894 -14.82 15.58 50.76
C ALA A 894 -14.66 14.18 51.36
N LEU A 895 -15.29 13.94 52.52
CA LEU A 895 -15.44 12.59 53.06
C LEU A 895 -16.57 11.88 52.29
N GLY A 896 -16.24 10.77 51.63
CA GLY A 896 -17.18 9.90 50.94
C GLY A 896 -17.83 8.86 51.84
N ALA A 897 -18.15 7.70 51.25
CA ALA A 897 -18.72 6.57 51.97
C ALA A 897 -17.72 6.00 52.99
N VAL A 898 -18.22 5.69 54.19
CA VAL A 898 -17.43 5.07 55.26
C VAL A 898 -17.95 3.65 55.49
N THR A 899 -17.14 2.66 55.16
CA THR A 899 -17.45 1.25 55.37
C THR A 899 -16.60 0.66 56.50
N VAL A 900 -16.99 -0.49 57.04
CA VAL A 900 -16.25 -1.18 58.10
C VAL A 900 -15.78 -2.55 57.64
N GLY A 901 -14.56 -2.92 58.02
CA GLY A 901 -13.96 -4.23 57.74
C GLY A 901 -13.06 -4.69 58.87
N SER A 902 -12.83 -5.98 59.00
CA SER A 902 -11.90 -6.52 60.00
C SER A 902 -10.44 -6.37 59.55
N SER A 903 -9.55 -6.03 60.48
CA SER A 903 -8.11 -5.95 60.22
C SER A 903 -7.32 -6.54 61.37
N THR A 904 -6.35 -7.38 61.03
CA THR A 904 -5.41 -7.99 61.99
C THR A 904 -4.28 -7.04 62.40
N THR A 905 -4.08 -5.94 61.67
CA THR A 905 -2.97 -5.00 61.84
C THR A 905 -3.41 -3.58 62.20
N VAL A 906 -4.62 -3.17 61.80
CA VAL A 906 -5.17 -1.83 62.05
C VAL A 906 -6.16 -1.88 63.22
N PRO A 907 -5.95 -1.14 64.32
CA PRO A 907 -6.86 -1.12 65.47
C PRO A 907 -8.28 -0.66 65.12
N ALA A 908 -9.27 -1.16 65.85
CA ALA A 908 -10.67 -0.76 65.67
C ALA A 908 -10.85 0.77 65.71
N GLY A 909 -11.69 1.30 64.82
CA GLY A 909 -11.97 2.74 64.67
C GLY A 909 -10.91 3.53 63.89
N ARG A 910 -9.92 2.85 63.27
CA ARG A 910 -8.88 3.47 62.43
C ARG A 910 -9.05 3.12 60.95
N VAL A 911 -8.64 4.03 60.06
CA VAL A 911 -8.68 3.83 58.60
C VAL A 911 -7.72 2.71 58.18
N ILE A 912 -8.25 1.72 57.47
CA ILE A 912 -7.54 0.62 56.80
C ILE A 912 -7.06 1.06 55.43
N SER A 913 -7.93 1.67 54.64
CA SER A 913 -7.66 2.13 53.28
C SER A 913 -8.56 3.30 52.91
N SER A 914 -8.16 4.04 51.87
CA SER A 914 -8.97 5.03 51.19
C SER A 914 -9.17 4.65 49.74
N ASP A 915 -10.26 5.13 49.15
CA ASP A 915 -10.54 5.05 47.73
C ASP A 915 -11.04 6.43 47.25
N PRO A 916 -10.28 7.16 46.42
CA PRO A 916 -9.02 6.76 45.81
C PRO A 916 -7.87 6.56 46.83
N PRO A 917 -6.83 5.79 46.46
CA PRO A 917 -5.65 5.59 47.31
C PRO A 917 -4.97 6.89 47.70
N ALA A 918 -4.24 6.86 48.81
CA ALA A 918 -3.49 8.01 49.27
C ALA A 918 -2.38 8.38 48.27
N GLY A 919 -2.29 9.65 47.90
CA GLY A 919 -1.38 10.16 46.87
C GLY A 919 -2.05 10.46 45.53
N THR A 920 -3.23 9.89 45.25
CA THR A 920 -4.00 10.18 44.01
C THR A 920 -4.51 11.62 44.02
N PHE A 921 -4.38 12.32 42.90
CA PHE A 921 -4.95 13.67 42.73
C PHE A 921 -6.40 13.56 42.29
N GLU A 922 -7.25 14.36 42.91
CA GLU A 922 -8.66 14.47 42.54
C GLU A 922 -9.10 15.93 42.55
N PHE A 923 -10.16 16.24 41.80
CA PHE A 923 -10.77 17.57 41.81
C PHE A 923 -11.20 17.98 43.23
N LEU A 924 -11.14 19.28 43.52
CA LEU A 924 -11.61 19.80 44.80
C LEU A 924 -13.08 19.44 45.02
N GLY A 925 -13.40 18.97 46.23
CA GLY A 925 -14.73 18.48 46.60
C GLY A 925 -14.97 16.99 46.28
N PHE A 926 -14.03 16.29 45.65
CA PHE A 926 -14.17 14.88 45.34
C PHE A 926 -14.33 14.02 46.62
N PRO A 927 -15.28 13.07 46.66
CA PRO A 927 -15.52 12.22 47.83
C PRO A 927 -14.48 11.10 47.94
N VAL A 928 -13.72 11.08 49.03
CA VAL A 928 -12.80 9.98 49.35
C VAL A 928 -13.48 9.00 50.30
N ASN A 929 -13.71 7.78 49.82
CA ASN A 929 -14.28 6.69 50.60
C ASN A 929 -13.23 6.13 51.58
N LEU A 930 -13.65 5.73 52.78
CA LEU A 930 -12.77 5.17 53.80
C LEU A 930 -13.27 3.80 54.27
N LEU A 931 -12.35 2.83 54.35
CA LEU A 931 -12.58 1.57 55.04
C LEU A 931 -12.04 1.68 56.47
N ILE A 932 -12.88 1.48 57.48
CA ILE A 932 -12.50 1.58 58.91
C ILE A 932 -12.41 0.19 59.53
N SER A 933 -11.38 -0.04 60.34
CA SER A 933 -11.24 -1.29 61.08
C SER A 933 -12.31 -1.45 62.15
N ASN A 934 -12.95 -2.62 62.22
CA ASN A 934 -13.78 -3.03 63.35
C ASN A 934 -13.04 -3.94 64.35
N GLY A 935 -11.73 -4.15 64.17
CA GLY A 935 -10.88 -4.98 65.03
C GLY A 935 -10.40 -6.27 64.38
N VAL A 936 -9.73 -7.10 65.17
CA VAL A 936 -9.23 -8.42 64.74
C VAL A 936 -10.44 -9.33 64.45
N PRO A 937 -10.44 -10.09 63.33
CA PRO A 937 -11.45 -11.12 63.12
C PRO A 937 -11.48 -12.10 64.29
N ASP A 938 -12.66 -12.36 64.86
CA ASP A 938 -12.82 -13.31 65.95
C ASP A 938 -12.72 -14.75 65.41
N ALA A 939 -11.65 -15.44 65.78
CA ALA A 939 -11.30 -16.77 65.27
C ALA A 939 -11.33 -17.85 66.36
N ILE A 940 -11.73 -17.50 67.59
CA ILE A 940 -11.78 -18.44 68.71
C ILE A 940 -13.23 -18.92 68.80
N PRO A 941 -13.52 -20.23 68.61
CA PRO A 941 -14.87 -20.74 68.77
C PRO A 941 -15.35 -20.64 70.22
N PRO A 942 -16.67 -20.50 70.44
CA PRO A 942 -17.24 -20.52 71.79
C PRO A 942 -16.91 -21.85 72.47
N THR A 943 -16.92 -21.88 73.80
CA THR A 943 -16.91 -23.12 74.58
C THR A 943 -18.32 -23.44 75.03
N VAL A 944 -18.74 -24.70 74.90
CA VAL A 944 -20.05 -25.16 75.35
C VAL A 944 -19.90 -26.46 76.14
N ALA A 945 -20.71 -26.62 77.19
CA ALA A 945 -20.79 -27.85 77.97
C ALA A 945 -22.22 -28.09 78.43
N ILE A 946 -22.72 -29.32 78.25
CA ILE A 946 -24.02 -29.73 78.81
C ILE A 946 -23.85 -29.90 80.31
N THR A 947 -24.64 -29.16 81.08
CA THR A 947 -24.59 -29.13 82.55
C THR A 947 -25.62 -30.06 83.19
N SER A 948 -26.67 -30.43 82.45
CA SER A 948 -27.66 -31.43 82.84
C SER A 948 -28.36 -31.96 81.59
N PRO A 949 -28.62 -33.27 81.47
CA PRO A 949 -28.20 -34.35 82.37
C PRO A 949 -26.70 -34.66 82.25
N ALA A 950 -26.12 -35.30 83.27
CA ALA A 950 -24.72 -35.73 83.23
C ALA A 950 -24.51 -36.87 82.21
N ASP A 951 -23.30 -36.97 81.67
CA ASP A 951 -22.94 -38.07 80.77
C ASP A 951 -23.10 -39.44 81.46
N GLY A 952 -23.70 -40.39 80.75
CA GLY A 952 -24.10 -41.70 81.28
C GLY A 952 -25.34 -41.71 82.18
N ALA A 953 -26.05 -40.59 82.35
CA ALA A 953 -27.22 -40.53 83.23
C ALA A 953 -28.35 -41.46 82.76
N VAL A 954 -29.01 -42.12 83.72
CA VAL A 954 -30.23 -42.92 83.48
C VAL A 954 -31.46 -42.07 83.78
N LEU A 955 -32.30 -41.85 82.78
CA LEU A 955 -33.43 -40.91 82.81
C LEU A 955 -34.75 -41.68 82.82
N THR A 956 -35.52 -41.54 83.91
CA THR A 956 -36.81 -42.23 84.13
C THR A 956 -38.01 -41.28 84.20
N ARG A 957 -37.75 -39.97 84.10
CA ARG A 957 -38.73 -38.87 84.21
C ARG A 957 -38.34 -37.70 83.30
N ALA A 958 -39.23 -36.72 83.16
CA ALA A 958 -38.90 -35.46 82.48
C ALA A 958 -37.67 -34.80 83.13
N PHE A 959 -36.80 -34.21 82.31
CA PHE A 959 -35.53 -33.63 82.75
C PHE A 959 -35.26 -32.31 82.02
N ALA A 960 -34.44 -31.46 82.64
CA ALA A 960 -33.95 -30.24 82.00
C ALA A 960 -32.65 -30.57 81.25
N LEU A 961 -32.67 -30.30 79.94
CA LEU A 961 -31.48 -30.25 79.10
C LEU A 961 -30.92 -28.83 79.19
N SER A 962 -29.81 -28.67 79.90
CA SER A 962 -29.16 -27.39 80.18
C SER A 962 -27.73 -27.40 79.69
N ALA A 963 -27.27 -26.27 79.17
CA ALA A 963 -25.88 -26.06 78.80
C ALA A 963 -25.38 -24.70 79.29
N ASN A 964 -24.07 -24.63 79.55
CA ASN A 964 -23.36 -23.37 79.69
C ASN A 964 -22.53 -23.15 78.42
N ALA A 965 -22.59 -21.94 77.88
CA ALA A 965 -21.73 -21.52 76.79
C ALA A 965 -21.04 -20.21 77.17
N THR A 966 -19.75 -20.10 76.85
CA THR A 966 -18.90 -18.93 77.10
C THR A 966 -18.01 -18.68 75.90
N ASP A 967 -17.70 -17.43 75.61
CA ASP A 967 -16.88 -17.04 74.47
C ASP A 967 -15.99 -15.85 74.86
N ASN A 968 -14.90 -15.62 74.10
CA ASN A 968 -14.02 -14.47 74.30
C ASN A 968 -14.65 -13.15 73.87
N VAL A 969 -15.65 -13.15 72.99
CA VAL A 969 -16.41 -11.97 72.59
C VAL A 969 -17.89 -12.11 72.99
N VAL A 970 -18.65 -12.99 72.35
CA VAL A 970 -20.09 -13.17 72.62
C VAL A 970 -20.63 -14.49 72.07
N VAL A 971 -21.43 -15.19 72.87
CA VAL A 971 -22.25 -16.32 72.38
C VAL A 971 -23.58 -15.78 71.84
N VAL A 972 -23.87 -16.00 70.56
CA VAL A 972 -25.11 -15.56 69.89
C VAL A 972 -26.27 -16.52 70.12
N GLY A 973 -25.98 -17.81 70.30
CA GLY A 973 -27.01 -18.78 70.63
C GLY A 973 -26.50 -20.17 70.94
N VAL A 974 -27.34 -20.96 71.59
CA VAL A 974 -27.13 -22.39 71.83
C VAL A 974 -28.32 -23.16 71.28
N GLN A 975 -28.09 -24.06 70.33
CA GLN A 975 -29.09 -24.98 69.78
C GLN A 975 -28.89 -26.37 70.38
N PHE A 976 -29.95 -26.93 70.95
CA PHE A 976 -29.94 -28.31 71.43
C PHE A 976 -30.33 -29.29 70.34
N PHE A 977 -29.81 -30.50 70.40
CA PHE A 977 -30.12 -31.62 69.51
C PHE A 977 -30.30 -32.90 70.32
N ILE A 978 -31.14 -33.79 69.80
CA ILE A 978 -31.32 -35.15 70.30
C ILE A 978 -31.11 -36.09 69.12
N ASP A 979 -30.16 -37.01 69.25
CA ASP A 979 -29.75 -37.97 68.21
C ASP A 979 -29.45 -37.30 66.86
N GLY A 980 -28.86 -36.11 66.91
CA GLY A 980 -28.52 -35.31 65.74
C GLY A 980 -29.66 -34.47 65.15
N ALA A 981 -30.89 -34.58 65.65
CA ALA A 981 -32.02 -33.74 65.22
C ALA A 981 -32.20 -32.51 66.14
N PRO A 982 -32.41 -31.29 65.60
CA PRO A 982 -32.56 -30.09 66.42
C PRO A 982 -33.80 -30.19 67.31
N PHE A 983 -33.61 -29.92 68.60
CA PHE A 983 -34.63 -29.99 69.63
C PHE A 983 -35.05 -28.58 70.05
N GLY A 984 -36.18 -28.13 69.50
CA GLY A 984 -36.71 -26.79 69.73
C GLY A 984 -35.95 -25.71 68.96
N THR A 985 -36.27 -24.45 69.25
CA THR A 985 -35.58 -23.29 68.67
C THR A 985 -34.25 -23.02 69.38
N GLU A 986 -33.35 -22.30 68.72
CA GLU A 986 -32.10 -21.85 69.32
C GLU A 986 -32.34 -20.89 70.48
N ASP A 987 -31.67 -21.11 71.61
CA ASP A 987 -31.74 -20.24 72.78
C ASP A 987 -30.73 -19.09 72.60
N LYS A 988 -31.22 -17.85 72.48
CA LYS A 988 -30.40 -16.66 72.19
C LYS A 988 -29.81 -15.97 73.43
N ALA A 989 -30.13 -16.44 74.63
CA ALA A 989 -29.62 -15.88 75.88
C ALA A 989 -29.62 -16.92 77.01
N ALA A 990 -28.64 -16.83 77.91
CA ALA A 990 -28.55 -17.67 79.10
C ALA A 990 -29.65 -17.33 80.13
N PRO A 991 -30.14 -18.29 80.92
CA PRO A 991 -29.73 -19.70 80.98
C PRO A 991 -30.26 -20.53 79.80
N TYR A 992 -29.36 -21.24 79.09
CA TYR A 992 -29.72 -22.13 77.98
C TYR A 992 -30.28 -23.43 78.54
N THR A 993 -31.59 -23.56 78.57
CA THR A 993 -32.25 -24.71 79.21
C THR A 993 -33.59 -24.99 78.56
N ARG A 994 -33.78 -26.26 78.18
CA ARG A 994 -35.05 -26.77 77.67
C ARG A 994 -35.55 -27.95 78.48
N ASN A 995 -36.83 -27.91 78.83
CA ASN A 995 -37.48 -29.03 79.48
C ASN A 995 -37.79 -30.11 78.44
N VAL A 996 -37.33 -31.34 78.68
CA VAL A 996 -37.63 -32.52 77.86
C VAL A 996 -38.73 -33.33 78.58
N PRO A 997 -39.97 -33.32 78.08
CA PRO A 997 -41.07 -34.05 78.70
C PRO A 997 -40.85 -35.56 78.72
N ARG A 998 -41.52 -36.25 79.64
CA ARG A 998 -41.52 -37.71 79.69
C ARG A 998 -42.19 -38.27 78.43
N GLY A 999 -41.54 -39.21 77.76
CA GLY A 999 -42.03 -39.85 76.53
C GLY A 999 -41.55 -39.19 75.23
N THR A 1000 -40.77 -38.10 75.31
CA THR A 1000 -40.14 -37.49 74.13
C THR A 1000 -39.03 -38.36 73.54
N LEU A 1001 -38.38 -39.18 74.36
CA LEU A 1001 -37.35 -40.15 73.96
C LEU A 1001 -37.86 -41.57 74.18
N ALA A 1002 -37.54 -42.48 73.26
CA ALA A 1002 -37.85 -43.90 73.41
C ALA A 1002 -36.95 -44.55 74.49
N ALA A 1003 -37.26 -45.78 74.90
CA ALA A 1003 -36.36 -46.52 75.79
C ALA A 1003 -35.10 -46.92 75.01
N GLY A 1004 -33.92 -46.56 75.51
CA GLY A 1004 -32.65 -46.78 74.80
C GLY A 1004 -31.59 -45.72 75.11
N THR A 1005 -30.45 -45.85 74.45
CA THR A 1005 -29.34 -44.89 74.53
C THR A 1005 -29.57 -43.75 73.54
N HIS A 1006 -29.50 -42.52 74.01
CA HIS A 1006 -29.69 -41.30 73.23
C HIS A 1006 -28.49 -40.36 73.41
N THR A 1007 -28.12 -39.66 72.35
CA THR A 1007 -27.09 -38.62 72.38
C THR A 1007 -27.75 -37.25 72.43
N LEU A 1008 -27.52 -36.50 73.50
CA LEU A 1008 -27.96 -35.12 73.62
C LEU A 1008 -26.77 -34.22 73.30
N SER A 1009 -26.92 -33.28 72.37
CA SER A 1009 -25.87 -32.31 72.08
C SER A 1009 -26.35 -30.86 72.16
N ALA A 1010 -25.42 -29.96 72.42
CA ALA A 1010 -25.62 -28.52 72.45
C ALA A 1010 -24.55 -27.89 71.56
N VAL A 1011 -24.97 -27.11 70.57
CA VAL A 1011 -24.09 -26.36 69.67
C VAL A 1011 -24.20 -24.90 70.03
N ALA A 1012 -23.11 -24.30 70.52
CA ALA A 1012 -23.01 -22.86 70.70
C ALA A 1012 -22.41 -22.21 69.46
N ARG A 1013 -22.91 -21.04 69.09
CA ARG A 1013 -22.32 -20.20 68.04
C ARG A 1013 -22.12 -18.77 68.51
N ASP A 1014 -21.07 -18.14 68.02
CA ASP A 1014 -20.78 -16.71 68.25
C ASP A 1014 -21.34 -15.83 67.11
N ASN A 1015 -20.98 -14.54 67.14
CA ASN A 1015 -21.40 -13.57 66.11
C ASN A 1015 -20.48 -13.56 64.88
N ALA A 1016 -19.32 -14.20 64.95
CA ALA A 1016 -18.38 -14.38 63.84
C ALA A 1016 -18.66 -15.66 63.03
N GLY A 1017 -19.61 -16.49 63.48
CA GLY A 1017 -20.00 -17.74 62.84
C GLY A 1017 -19.18 -18.95 63.29
N ASN A 1018 -18.28 -18.80 64.27
CA ASN A 1018 -17.59 -19.94 64.85
C ASN A 1018 -18.56 -20.72 65.73
N THR A 1019 -18.42 -22.05 65.74
CA THR A 1019 -19.30 -22.94 66.49
C THR A 1019 -18.51 -23.95 67.31
N ALA A 1020 -19.06 -24.36 68.44
CA ALA A 1020 -18.57 -25.50 69.20
C ALA A 1020 -19.72 -26.38 69.67
N THR A 1021 -19.43 -27.67 69.83
CA THR A 1021 -20.43 -28.68 70.18
C THR A 1021 -20.00 -29.44 71.43
N ALA A 1022 -20.94 -29.63 72.35
CA ALA A 1022 -20.82 -30.59 73.44
C ALA A 1022 -21.90 -31.66 73.29
N ALA A 1023 -21.56 -32.90 73.60
CA ALA A 1023 -22.49 -34.01 73.59
C ALA A 1023 -22.35 -34.85 74.85
N VAL A 1024 -23.46 -35.39 75.33
CA VAL A 1024 -23.53 -36.37 76.40
C VAL A 1024 -24.42 -37.52 75.96
N THR A 1025 -24.10 -38.72 76.42
CA THR A 1025 -24.87 -39.92 76.16
C THR A 1025 -25.71 -40.23 77.38
N VAL A 1026 -27.01 -40.47 77.20
CA VAL A 1026 -27.92 -40.82 78.30
C VAL A 1026 -28.69 -42.08 77.96
N THR A 1027 -29.16 -42.79 78.98
CA THR A 1027 -30.00 -43.97 78.80
C THR A 1027 -31.39 -43.69 79.36
N VAL A 1028 -32.41 -43.79 78.51
CA VAL A 1028 -33.82 -43.58 78.90
C VAL A 1028 -34.45 -44.96 79.17
N GLN A 1029 -35.12 -45.09 80.31
CA GLN A 1029 -35.80 -46.32 80.76
C GLN A 1029 -37.32 -46.18 80.81
#